data_AF-A0A1G2Y1H3-F1
#
_entry.id   AF-A0A1G2Y1H3-F1
#
_cell.length_a   1.000
_cell.length_b   1.000
_cell.length_c   1.000
_cell.angle_alpha   90.00
_cell.angle_beta   90.00
_cell.angle_gamma   90.00
#
_symmetry.space_group_name_H-M   'P 1'
#
loop_
_entity.id
_entity.type
_entity.pdbx_description
1 polymer ?
#
loop_
_entity_poly.entity_id
_entity_poly.type
_entity_poly.pdbx_seq_one_letter_code
_entity_poly.pdbx_strand_id
1 'polypeptide(L)'
;MMKLILVFLIPICLFGGVFATAQSSMIAYWTMDNLSSPGSQISGAPATSILGNPIIIDGIIGSAMYFDGQSALYVEDSGDYFDDMYKSCTVSCWIKTTDSGSWRGYVNKYSGSGAGGWALRMNSNSQKPSFTTVGTGGVENGSQGDVNIADNRWHHVVGTFNGYEKKIYVDGQLRATDVVENNLITPASHRLSIGIGRLNSDGTVSNGLVGAIDEVRLYTSTLSAVEIGQLYAAGNESICLDEYPVGDLNKDCEVNFKDIALMADNWLHDYMLTGTSSVTPGEGSMIAYWAMDSLSSPGSEVIGTPSTSILGNPIVVQGITGSAVHFDGQSAFYVSQSGNYFNDMYSGCSVSCWVRTTAGGSWLGYINKYGGSTGWVLRMNSSSKTPCFTTRGTGIDNENGSQGVVNVADGQWHHIVGTFDGNEKKIYVDGFFRATDVLENNLIAPTSSPLSIGAARLVFSNGSYTVSNGFIGAIDEVRLYNYALSPLEVGQLFATTANENICIVYPEGDLNKDCKVDFEDFAKVSQNINKSNLIYPTVPDVPTIIDVMNFNIRYGTADDGENSWEYRKDLVIHVIEAANPDIIGLQEALRFQIDYIRSNLPGYNEIGEGRSGGTNGEYNSILYRSDKFSVDIMNSGTFWLSDTPEVPGSKSWGNIQPRICTWGKFIERNTNVIFYFYNTHLDQNSDYARRRSVKLIAERIAAHVNNDSFFVTGDFNPLEDDPLSENDFIIQFMRGEVLYDGYTNPHPVVDTFRVLYPDEINVACYHNFTGRIYGNKGDFIFVPAWLSEEVLEAEINRYSYQGRYPSDHYPSTAKVRISANTQ
;
A
#
# COMPACT_ATOMS: atom_id res chain seq x y z
N MET A 1 32.82 0.32 -62.93
CA MET A 1 31.98 -0.54 -62.08
C MET A 1 31.73 0.19 -60.76
N MET A 2 30.45 0.52 -60.57
CA MET A 2 29.69 0.98 -59.39
C MET A 2 30.43 1.44 -58.12
N LYS A 3 30.30 2.75 -57.85
CA LYS A 3 30.13 3.33 -56.51
C LYS A 3 28.73 2.95 -56.00
N LEU A 4 28.61 2.45 -54.77
CA LEU A 4 27.34 2.41 -54.04
C LEU A 4 27.44 3.38 -52.86
N ILE A 5 26.69 4.47 -52.96
CA ILE A 5 26.37 5.39 -51.86
C ILE A 5 25.06 4.85 -51.26
N LEU A 6 25.08 4.38 -50.02
CA LEU A 6 23.84 4.15 -49.27
C LEU A 6 23.39 5.48 -48.67
N VAL A 7 22.39 6.10 -49.30
CA VAL A 7 21.59 7.17 -48.72
C VAL A 7 20.48 6.50 -47.91
N PHE A 8 20.49 6.65 -46.58
CA PHE A 8 19.31 6.38 -45.77
C PHE A 8 18.38 7.59 -45.88
N LEU A 9 17.32 7.43 -46.67
CA LEU A 9 16.15 8.29 -46.70
C LEU A 9 15.39 8.12 -45.37
N ILE A 10 15.37 9.17 -44.56
CA ILE A 10 14.43 9.33 -43.45
C ILE A 10 13.04 9.61 -44.08
N PRO A 11 12.00 8.80 -43.83
CA PRO A 11 10.65 9.18 -44.24
C PRO A 11 10.16 10.30 -43.33
N ILE A 12 10.07 11.51 -43.89
CA ILE A 12 9.29 12.61 -43.29
C ILE A 12 7.82 12.23 -43.43
N CYS A 13 7.24 11.65 -42.38
CA CYS A 13 5.79 11.58 -42.22
C CYS A 13 5.30 12.97 -41.80
N LEU A 14 4.81 13.75 -42.76
CA LEU A 14 3.96 14.90 -42.51
C LEU A 14 2.63 14.41 -41.92
N PHE A 15 2.53 14.31 -40.60
CA PHE A 15 1.25 14.25 -39.92
C PHE A 15 0.64 15.66 -39.89
N GLY A 16 -0.04 16.03 -40.97
CA GLY A 16 -1.10 17.03 -40.94
C GLY A 16 -2.34 16.42 -40.29
N GLY A 17 -2.28 16.18 -38.98
CA GLY A 17 -3.44 15.80 -38.19
C GLY A 17 -4.24 17.04 -37.85
N VAL A 18 -5.42 17.18 -38.46
CA VAL A 18 -6.46 18.06 -37.95
C VAL A 18 -6.73 17.61 -36.51
N PHE A 19 -6.43 18.44 -35.52
CA PHE A 19 -6.90 18.24 -34.15
C PHE A 19 -8.42 18.33 -34.16
N ALA A 20 -9.09 17.19 -34.39
CA ALA A 20 -10.43 17.00 -33.90
C ALA A 20 -10.29 16.94 -32.37
N THR A 21 -10.71 18.01 -31.70
CA THR A 21 -10.84 18.02 -30.24
C THR A 21 -11.72 16.85 -29.85
N ALA A 22 -11.14 15.82 -29.21
CA ALA A 22 -11.90 14.76 -28.59
C ALA A 22 -12.84 15.41 -27.58
N GLN A 23 -14.14 15.31 -27.84
CA GLN A 23 -15.16 15.77 -26.91
C GLN A 23 -14.98 14.95 -25.62
N SER A 24 -14.81 15.63 -24.48
CA SER A 24 -14.71 14.97 -23.17
C SER A 24 -15.84 13.96 -23.01
N SER A 25 -15.51 12.70 -22.67
CA SER A 25 -16.50 11.65 -22.46
C SER A 25 -17.26 11.82 -21.14
N MET A 26 -16.81 12.72 -20.27
CA MET A 26 -17.49 13.09 -19.03
C MET A 26 -18.69 13.99 -19.33
N ILE A 27 -19.88 13.56 -18.92
CA ILE A 27 -21.14 14.25 -19.22
C ILE A 27 -21.83 14.84 -17.97
N ALA A 28 -21.35 14.51 -16.77
CA ALA A 28 -21.75 15.15 -15.53
C ALA A 28 -20.68 14.98 -14.44
N TYR A 29 -20.51 16.01 -13.61
CA TYR A 29 -19.62 16.01 -12.45
C TYR A 29 -20.21 16.85 -11.32
N TRP A 30 -20.62 16.21 -10.23
CA TRP A 30 -21.16 16.86 -9.03
C TRP A 30 -20.17 16.74 -7.88
N THR A 31 -19.63 17.89 -7.44
CA THR A 31 -18.63 17.98 -6.36
C THR A 31 -19.23 17.87 -4.96
N MET A 32 -20.55 17.97 -4.83
CA MET A 32 -21.27 17.91 -3.55
C MET A 32 -20.95 19.01 -2.52
N ASP A 33 -20.19 20.05 -2.90
CA ASP A 33 -19.75 21.10 -1.97
C ASP A 33 -20.84 22.05 -1.46
N ASN A 34 -21.99 22.14 -2.14
CA ASN A 34 -22.97 23.19 -1.88
C ASN A 34 -24.42 22.76 -2.13
N LEU A 35 -25.28 22.97 -1.11
CA LEU A 35 -26.73 22.73 -1.19
C LEU A 35 -27.50 23.77 -2.00
N SER A 36 -26.98 24.99 -2.13
CA SER A 36 -27.64 26.06 -2.89
C SER A 36 -27.44 25.93 -4.40
N SER A 37 -26.43 25.18 -4.83
CA SER A 37 -26.15 24.90 -6.24
C SER A 37 -25.59 23.49 -6.42
N PRO A 38 -26.41 22.44 -6.24
CA PRO A 38 -25.97 21.05 -6.40
C PRO A 38 -25.75 20.65 -7.86
N GLY A 39 -25.65 21.62 -8.78
CA GLY A 39 -25.52 21.41 -10.22
C GLY A 39 -24.17 20.82 -10.61
N SER A 40 -24.09 20.28 -11.82
CA SER A 40 -22.84 19.70 -12.32
C SER A 40 -21.88 20.80 -12.82
N GLN A 41 -20.57 20.61 -12.60
CA GLN A 41 -19.49 21.44 -13.14
C GLN A 41 -19.40 21.35 -14.68
N ILE A 42 -19.95 20.28 -15.27
CA ILE A 42 -20.03 20.13 -16.73
C ILE A 42 -21.15 21.01 -17.28
N SER A 43 -20.76 21.98 -18.13
CA SER A 43 -21.69 22.86 -18.82
C SER A 43 -22.67 22.06 -19.69
N GLY A 44 -23.97 22.36 -19.57
CA GLY A 44 -25.02 21.66 -20.31
C GLY A 44 -25.58 20.41 -19.62
N ALA A 45 -24.98 19.97 -18.51
CA ALA A 45 -25.55 18.88 -17.71
C ALA A 45 -26.88 19.32 -17.05
N PRO A 46 -27.91 18.44 -16.99
CA PRO A 46 -29.18 18.74 -16.34
C PRO A 46 -29.00 19.15 -14.88
N ALA A 47 -29.80 20.12 -14.43
CA ALA A 47 -29.82 20.54 -13.03
C ALA A 47 -30.41 19.43 -12.14
N THR A 48 -29.84 19.29 -10.95
CA THR A 48 -30.34 18.41 -9.90
C THR A 48 -31.31 19.18 -9.00
N SER A 49 -32.31 18.47 -8.50
CA SER A 49 -33.24 18.91 -7.46
C SER A 49 -32.93 18.16 -6.16
N ILE A 50 -33.15 18.83 -5.02
CA ILE A 50 -32.95 18.26 -3.69
C ILE A 50 -34.28 17.69 -3.18
N LEU A 51 -34.22 16.48 -2.62
CA LEU A 51 -35.29 15.87 -1.84
C LEU A 51 -34.84 15.74 -0.38
N GLY A 52 -35.73 16.08 0.56
CA GLY A 52 -35.43 16.03 1.99
C GLY A 52 -34.40 17.08 2.41
N ASN A 53 -33.66 16.79 3.49
CA ASN A 53 -32.69 17.72 4.08
C ASN A 53 -31.29 17.07 4.18
N PRO A 54 -30.58 16.84 3.06
CA PRO A 54 -29.18 16.46 3.13
C PRO A 54 -28.37 17.59 3.79
N ILE A 55 -27.25 17.23 4.44
CA ILE A 55 -26.36 18.20 5.10
C ILE A 55 -24.95 18.14 4.52
N ILE A 56 -24.22 19.24 4.62
CA ILE A 56 -22.82 19.32 4.21
C ILE A 56 -21.92 18.86 5.36
N ILE A 57 -20.93 18.03 5.04
CA ILE A 57 -19.87 17.58 5.94
C ILE A 57 -18.50 17.70 5.24
N ASP A 58 -17.41 17.46 5.97
CA ASP A 58 -16.07 17.40 5.38
C ASP A 58 -15.99 16.28 4.32
N GLY A 59 -15.59 16.67 3.10
CA GLY A 59 -15.49 15.79 1.95
C GLY A 59 -14.14 15.10 1.82
N ILE A 60 -14.00 14.30 0.77
CA ILE A 60 -12.69 13.79 0.35
C ILE A 60 -11.92 14.88 -0.41
N ILE A 61 -12.62 15.70 -1.17
CA ILE A 61 -12.16 16.94 -1.78
C ILE A 61 -13.18 18.00 -1.40
N GLY A 62 -12.76 19.06 -0.70
CA GLY A 62 -13.70 20.09 -0.26
C GLY A 62 -14.74 19.56 0.73
N SER A 63 -16.01 19.57 0.33
CA SER A 63 -17.18 19.26 1.15
C SER A 63 -18.06 18.20 0.48
N ALA A 64 -18.62 17.29 1.27
CA ALA A 64 -19.51 16.23 0.80
C ALA A 64 -20.96 16.41 1.26
N MET A 65 -21.89 15.72 0.60
CA MET A 65 -23.29 15.63 1.04
C MET A 65 -23.56 14.35 1.82
N TYR A 66 -24.09 14.51 3.02
CA TYR A 66 -24.59 13.42 3.86
C TYR A 66 -26.11 13.22 3.66
N PHE A 67 -26.48 11.98 3.35
CA PHE A 67 -27.85 11.52 3.15
C PHE A 67 -28.34 10.70 4.37
N ASP A 68 -29.59 10.89 4.77
CA ASP A 68 -30.20 10.28 5.96
C ASP A 68 -31.04 9.02 5.64
N GLY A 69 -30.94 8.51 4.42
CA GLY A 69 -31.75 7.44 3.88
C GLY A 69 -33.14 7.85 3.40
N GLN A 70 -33.54 9.12 3.59
CA GLN A 70 -34.78 9.73 3.08
C GLN A 70 -34.52 10.94 2.16
N SER A 71 -33.35 11.57 2.27
CA SER A 71 -32.89 12.63 1.39
C SER A 71 -32.17 12.12 0.14
N ALA A 72 -32.16 12.92 -0.93
CA ALA A 72 -31.55 12.58 -2.21
C ALA A 72 -31.27 13.81 -3.08
N LEU A 73 -30.41 13.65 -4.09
CA LEU A 73 -30.44 14.48 -5.29
C LEU A 73 -31.06 13.70 -6.44
N TYR A 74 -31.77 14.38 -7.33
CA TYR A 74 -32.34 13.76 -8.52
C TYR A 74 -32.47 14.73 -9.69
N VAL A 75 -32.48 14.21 -10.92
CA VAL A 75 -32.65 15.02 -12.14
C VAL A 75 -34.10 14.89 -12.61
N GLU A 76 -34.87 15.97 -12.54
CA GLU A 76 -36.31 15.99 -12.92
C GLU A 76 -36.52 15.54 -14.37
N ASP A 77 -35.87 16.22 -15.32
CA ASP A 77 -35.96 15.93 -16.75
C ASP A 77 -34.77 15.10 -17.20
N SER A 78 -34.67 13.87 -16.71
CA SER A 78 -33.55 12.99 -17.07
C SER A 78 -33.54 12.57 -18.55
N GLY A 79 -34.68 12.72 -19.25
CA GLY A 79 -34.81 12.59 -20.71
C GLY A 79 -34.07 11.42 -21.36
N ASP A 80 -33.59 11.67 -22.57
CA ASP A 80 -32.66 10.85 -23.36
C ASP A 80 -31.19 11.25 -23.13
N TYR A 81 -30.92 12.22 -22.24
CA TYR A 81 -29.58 12.77 -21.99
C TYR A 81 -28.55 11.70 -21.60
N PHE A 82 -28.98 10.66 -20.87
CA PHE A 82 -28.11 9.57 -20.42
C PHE A 82 -28.13 8.34 -21.34
N ASP A 83 -28.77 8.41 -22.52
CA ASP A 83 -29.02 7.23 -23.35
C ASP A 83 -27.73 6.60 -23.91
N ASP A 84 -26.71 7.42 -24.18
CA ASP A 84 -25.42 6.90 -24.64
C ASP A 84 -24.70 6.05 -23.57
N MET A 85 -25.01 6.25 -22.29
CA MET A 85 -24.47 5.43 -21.20
C MET A 85 -24.98 3.98 -21.23
N TYR A 86 -26.02 3.68 -22.01
CA TYR A 86 -26.52 2.31 -22.18
C TYR A 86 -25.66 1.46 -23.13
N LYS A 87 -24.82 2.10 -23.95
CA LYS A 87 -23.89 1.42 -24.88
C LYS A 87 -22.57 1.12 -24.18
N SER A 88 -22.03 2.10 -23.48
CA SER A 88 -20.84 2.03 -22.64
C SER A 88 -20.93 3.13 -21.59
N CYS A 89 -20.37 2.90 -20.41
CA CYS A 89 -20.32 3.95 -19.39
C CYS A 89 -19.28 3.71 -18.32
N THR A 90 -19.00 4.79 -17.59
CA THR A 90 -18.36 4.77 -16.28
C THR A 90 -19.18 5.62 -15.31
N VAL A 91 -19.42 5.09 -14.11
CA VAL A 91 -20.09 5.77 -13.01
C VAL A 91 -19.15 5.72 -11.81
N SER A 92 -18.76 6.89 -11.30
CA SER A 92 -17.78 7.04 -10.22
C SER A 92 -18.34 7.89 -9.10
N CYS A 93 -18.08 7.52 -7.84
CA CYS A 93 -18.33 8.38 -6.68
C CYS A 93 -17.45 7.98 -5.50
N TRP A 94 -17.24 8.90 -4.58
CA TRP A 94 -16.72 8.61 -3.25
C TRP A 94 -17.86 8.40 -2.27
N ILE A 95 -17.71 7.45 -1.35
CA ILE A 95 -18.72 7.11 -0.35
C ILE A 95 -18.10 6.90 1.02
N LYS A 96 -18.78 7.38 2.06
CA LYS A 96 -18.47 7.11 3.47
C LYS A 96 -19.73 6.72 4.21
N THR A 97 -19.81 5.49 4.72
CA THR A 97 -21.05 4.98 5.32
C THR A 97 -20.80 3.94 6.41
N THR A 98 -21.77 3.78 7.30
CA THR A 98 -21.93 2.65 8.23
C THR A 98 -23.20 1.85 7.95
N ASP A 99 -23.92 2.19 6.89
CA ASP A 99 -25.19 1.57 6.52
C ASP A 99 -24.92 0.12 6.07
N SER A 100 -25.54 -0.81 6.78
CA SER A 100 -25.48 -2.24 6.50
C SER A 100 -26.73 -2.76 5.78
N GLY A 101 -27.62 -1.85 5.37
CA GLY A 101 -28.85 -2.17 4.67
C GLY A 101 -28.59 -2.69 3.26
N SER A 102 -29.57 -3.44 2.74
CA SER A 102 -29.49 -4.00 1.40
C SER A 102 -29.83 -2.98 0.32
N TRP A 103 -29.15 -3.06 -0.82
CA TRP A 103 -29.49 -2.31 -2.05
C TRP A 103 -29.39 -0.78 -1.98
N ARG A 104 -28.63 -0.25 -1.02
CA ARG A 104 -28.43 1.20 -0.84
C ARG A 104 -27.87 1.84 -2.09
N GLY A 105 -28.60 2.80 -2.67
CA GLY A 105 -28.23 3.43 -3.93
C GLY A 105 -27.22 4.54 -3.77
N TYR A 106 -26.15 4.53 -4.58
CA TYR A 106 -25.17 5.62 -4.62
C TYR A 106 -25.50 6.55 -5.78
N VAL A 107 -25.47 6.02 -7.01
CA VAL A 107 -25.77 6.77 -8.24
C VAL A 107 -26.49 5.84 -9.21
N ASN A 108 -27.76 6.14 -9.52
CA ASN A 108 -28.64 5.21 -10.20
C ASN A 108 -29.45 5.86 -11.32
N LYS A 109 -29.50 5.19 -12.46
CA LYS A 109 -30.46 5.41 -13.54
C LYS A 109 -31.19 4.09 -13.80
N TYR A 110 -32.06 3.72 -12.85
CA TYR A 110 -32.61 2.36 -12.74
C TYR A 110 -34.11 2.37 -12.46
N SER A 111 -34.86 1.48 -13.13
CA SER A 111 -36.32 1.43 -13.04
C SER A 111 -36.90 0.34 -12.12
N GLY A 112 -36.06 -0.51 -11.51
CA GLY A 112 -36.50 -1.63 -10.67
C GLY A 112 -36.48 -2.98 -11.39
N SER A 113 -36.86 -4.04 -10.67
CA SER A 113 -36.68 -5.42 -11.12
C SER A 113 -37.44 -5.70 -12.42
N GLY A 114 -36.74 -6.24 -13.42
CA GLY A 114 -37.27 -6.50 -14.75
C GLY A 114 -37.36 -5.28 -15.68
N ALA A 115 -36.94 -4.10 -15.23
CA ALA A 115 -36.96 -2.86 -16.00
C ALA A 115 -35.53 -2.29 -16.21
N GLY A 116 -35.34 -1.58 -17.32
CA GLY A 116 -34.02 -1.17 -17.81
C GLY A 116 -33.25 -0.21 -16.89
N GLY A 117 -31.94 -0.17 -17.10
CA GLY A 117 -31.04 0.80 -16.50
C GLY A 117 -29.75 0.25 -15.93
N TRP A 118 -29.03 1.12 -15.23
CA TRP A 118 -27.82 0.79 -14.49
C TRP A 118 -27.86 1.41 -13.08
N ALA A 119 -27.13 0.78 -12.16
CA ALA A 119 -27.10 1.20 -10.76
C ALA A 119 -25.72 0.93 -10.14
N LEU A 120 -25.13 1.97 -9.54
CA LEU A 120 -24.00 1.84 -8.63
C LEU A 120 -24.54 1.88 -7.20
N ARG A 121 -24.44 0.75 -6.48
CA ARG A 121 -25.18 0.51 -5.24
C ARG A 121 -24.50 -0.52 -4.33
N MET A 122 -24.94 -0.63 -3.08
CA MET A 122 -24.58 -1.74 -2.20
C MET A 122 -25.35 -3.02 -2.58
N ASN A 123 -24.70 -4.19 -2.55
CA ASN A 123 -25.37 -5.48 -2.78
C ASN A 123 -26.15 -5.95 -1.53
N SER A 124 -27.25 -6.69 -1.71
CA SER A 124 -27.95 -7.37 -0.62
C SER A 124 -27.05 -8.33 0.17
N ASN A 125 -27.13 -8.23 1.50
CA ASN A 125 -26.55 -9.17 2.47
C ASN A 125 -25.02 -9.20 2.61
N SER A 126 -24.27 -8.24 2.06
CA SER A 126 -22.80 -8.33 2.07
C SER A 126 -22.04 -7.05 2.41
N GLN A 127 -22.69 -5.88 2.45
CA GLN A 127 -22.03 -4.57 2.66
C GLN A 127 -21.00 -4.20 1.56
N LYS A 128 -21.01 -4.94 0.44
CA LYS A 128 -20.05 -4.76 -0.66
C LYS A 128 -20.69 -3.94 -1.78
N PRO A 129 -19.93 -3.06 -2.45
CA PRO A 129 -20.45 -2.30 -3.56
C PRO A 129 -20.69 -3.21 -4.78
N SER A 130 -21.60 -2.79 -5.65
CA SER A 130 -21.97 -3.50 -6.86
C SER A 130 -22.38 -2.56 -7.99
N PHE A 131 -21.97 -2.92 -9.20
CA PHE A 131 -22.45 -2.28 -10.42
C PHE A 131 -23.43 -3.23 -11.12
N THR A 132 -24.69 -2.82 -11.18
CA THR A 132 -25.78 -3.59 -11.79
C THR A 132 -26.15 -2.99 -13.13
N THR A 133 -26.34 -3.86 -14.13
CA THR A 133 -26.86 -3.52 -15.47
C THR A 133 -28.07 -4.40 -15.76
N VAL A 134 -29.15 -3.84 -16.30
CA VAL A 134 -30.35 -4.62 -16.70
C VAL A 134 -30.60 -4.51 -18.21
N GLY A 135 -30.55 -5.66 -18.89
CA GLY A 135 -30.75 -5.80 -20.33
C GLY A 135 -32.11 -6.40 -20.74
N THR A 136 -32.26 -6.67 -22.04
CA THR A 136 -33.49 -7.24 -22.61
C THR A 136 -33.79 -8.62 -22.02
N GLY A 137 -34.90 -8.75 -21.30
CA GLY A 137 -35.27 -9.99 -20.57
C GLY A 137 -35.23 -9.86 -19.04
N GLY A 138 -34.79 -8.72 -18.51
CA GLY A 138 -35.04 -8.33 -17.11
C GLY A 138 -34.17 -9.01 -16.06
N VAL A 139 -33.05 -9.63 -16.46
CA VAL A 139 -32.12 -10.27 -15.52
C VAL A 139 -31.25 -9.21 -14.85
N GLU A 140 -31.40 -9.07 -13.52
CA GLU A 140 -30.47 -8.29 -12.70
C GLU A 140 -29.17 -9.08 -12.51
N ASN A 141 -28.11 -8.70 -13.22
CA ASN A 141 -26.76 -9.23 -13.01
C ASN A 141 -25.90 -8.13 -12.39
N GLY A 142 -25.50 -8.28 -11.13
CA GLY A 142 -24.62 -7.32 -10.43
C GLY A 142 -23.20 -7.87 -10.23
N SER A 143 -22.18 -7.09 -10.61
CA SER A 143 -20.78 -7.40 -10.24
C SER A 143 -20.57 -6.98 -8.81
N GLN A 144 -20.48 -7.94 -7.90
CA GLN A 144 -20.26 -7.67 -6.48
C GLN A 144 -18.76 -7.61 -6.21
N GLY A 145 -18.28 -6.50 -5.62
CA GLY A 145 -16.91 -6.45 -5.11
C GLY A 145 -16.70 -7.41 -3.93
N ASP A 146 -15.46 -7.58 -3.50
CA ASP A 146 -15.08 -8.42 -2.36
C ASP A 146 -14.79 -7.61 -1.07
N VAL A 147 -14.67 -6.29 -1.18
CA VAL A 147 -14.41 -5.34 -0.07
C VAL A 147 -15.69 -4.91 0.65
N ASN A 148 -15.63 -4.87 1.99
CA ASN A 148 -16.63 -4.21 2.83
C ASN A 148 -16.31 -2.71 2.96
N ILE A 149 -17.25 -1.85 2.58
CA ILE A 149 -17.08 -0.39 2.60
C ILE A 149 -17.96 0.31 3.65
N ALA A 150 -18.68 -0.46 4.47
CA ALA A 150 -19.53 0.07 5.55
C ALA A 150 -18.75 0.24 6.86
N ASP A 151 -17.55 0.81 6.78
CA ASP A 151 -16.57 0.90 7.87
C ASP A 151 -16.32 2.35 8.35
N ASN A 152 -17.15 3.29 7.89
CA ASN A 152 -17.04 4.73 8.15
C ASN A 152 -15.77 5.39 7.60
N ARG A 153 -15.12 4.82 6.57
CA ARG A 153 -14.03 5.47 5.81
C ARG A 153 -14.51 5.88 4.43
N TRP A 154 -13.76 6.81 3.81
CA TRP A 154 -13.98 7.18 2.42
C TRP A 154 -13.49 6.07 1.50
N HIS A 155 -14.37 5.61 0.61
CA HIS A 155 -14.07 4.64 -0.43
C HIS A 155 -14.45 5.20 -1.79
N HIS A 156 -13.59 5.02 -2.78
CA HIS A 156 -13.91 5.36 -4.17
C HIS A 156 -14.51 4.15 -4.84
N VAL A 157 -15.73 4.28 -5.37
CA VAL A 157 -16.45 3.18 -5.99
C VAL A 157 -16.73 3.54 -7.45
N VAL A 158 -16.30 2.67 -8.36
CA VAL A 158 -16.45 2.89 -9.81
C VAL A 158 -17.04 1.66 -10.47
N GLY A 159 -18.14 1.85 -11.21
CA GLY A 159 -18.71 0.86 -12.11
C GLY A 159 -18.40 1.21 -13.56
N THR A 160 -17.95 0.23 -14.36
CA THR A 160 -17.73 0.42 -15.80
C THR A 160 -18.48 -0.63 -16.61
N PHE A 161 -18.89 -0.27 -17.83
CA PHE A 161 -19.48 -1.17 -18.82
C PHE A 161 -19.02 -0.77 -20.21
N ASN A 162 -18.63 -1.74 -21.04
CA ASN A 162 -18.13 -1.49 -22.41
C ASN A 162 -19.02 -2.05 -23.52
N GLY A 163 -20.26 -2.44 -23.20
CA GLY A 163 -21.16 -3.12 -24.14
C GLY A 163 -21.05 -4.65 -24.09
N TYR A 164 -20.02 -5.20 -23.45
CA TYR A 164 -19.76 -6.63 -23.35
C TYR A 164 -19.51 -7.10 -21.91
N GLU A 165 -18.56 -6.48 -21.21
CA GLU A 165 -18.24 -6.75 -19.81
C GLU A 165 -18.60 -5.55 -18.94
N LYS A 166 -18.92 -5.85 -17.67
CA LYS A 166 -18.97 -4.84 -16.62
C LYS A 166 -17.97 -5.16 -15.52
N LYS A 167 -17.42 -4.11 -14.93
CA LYS A 167 -16.42 -4.21 -13.86
C LYS A 167 -16.78 -3.28 -12.71
N ILE A 168 -16.36 -3.66 -11.51
CA ILE A 168 -16.40 -2.79 -10.35
C ILE A 168 -15.00 -2.64 -9.75
N TYR A 169 -14.66 -1.39 -9.47
CA TYR A 169 -13.44 -0.99 -8.80
C TYR A 169 -13.79 -0.38 -7.45
N VAL A 170 -12.96 -0.67 -6.45
CA VAL A 170 -13.04 -0.08 -5.11
C VAL A 170 -11.64 0.35 -4.73
N ASP A 171 -11.50 1.64 -4.44
CA ASP A 171 -10.24 2.30 -4.11
C ASP A 171 -9.20 2.08 -5.20
N GLY A 172 -9.55 2.45 -6.45
CA GLY A 172 -8.70 2.29 -7.64
C GLY A 172 -8.46 0.84 -8.12
N GLN A 173 -8.75 -0.18 -7.30
CA GLN A 173 -8.45 -1.58 -7.60
C GLN A 173 -9.67 -2.33 -8.17
N LEU A 174 -9.44 -3.18 -9.18
CA LEU A 174 -10.46 -4.04 -9.76
C LEU A 174 -10.89 -5.11 -8.74
N ARG A 175 -12.19 -5.17 -8.40
CA ARG A 175 -12.73 -6.13 -7.42
C ARG A 175 -13.56 -7.24 -8.02
N ALA A 176 -14.21 -6.99 -9.16
CA ALA A 176 -14.94 -8.02 -9.89
C ALA A 176 -15.16 -7.65 -11.36
N THR A 177 -15.30 -8.69 -12.19
CA THR A 177 -15.65 -8.60 -13.61
C THR A 177 -16.75 -9.61 -13.92
N ASP A 178 -17.81 -9.18 -14.62
CA ASP A 178 -18.82 -10.08 -15.18
C ASP A 178 -19.01 -9.85 -16.68
N VAL A 179 -19.24 -10.94 -17.42
CA VAL A 179 -19.63 -10.88 -18.83
C VAL A 179 -21.14 -10.75 -18.97
N VAL A 180 -21.58 -9.84 -19.84
CA VAL A 180 -22.99 -9.57 -20.15
C VAL A 180 -23.22 -9.93 -21.63
N GLU A 181 -23.11 -11.22 -21.95
CA GLU A 181 -23.25 -11.71 -23.33
C GLU A 181 -24.59 -11.23 -23.94
N ASN A 182 -24.50 -10.54 -25.09
CA ASN A 182 -25.61 -10.15 -25.95
C ASN A 182 -26.73 -9.29 -25.32
N ASN A 183 -26.46 -8.56 -24.22
CA ASN A 183 -27.46 -7.74 -23.54
C ASN A 183 -27.01 -6.28 -23.38
N LEU A 184 -27.38 -5.42 -24.35
CA LEU A 184 -27.30 -3.97 -24.17
C LEU A 184 -28.18 -3.55 -22.98
N ILE A 185 -27.73 -2.54 -22.22
CA ILE A 185 -28.54 -1.95 -21.15
C ILE A 185 -29.79 -1.36 -21.82
N THR A 186 -30.97 -1.63 -21.27
CA THR A 186 -32.21 -1.04 -21.81
C THR A 186 -32.50 0.31 -21.14
N PRO A 187 -33.06 1.30 -21.86
CA PRO A 187 -33.36 2.60 -21.25
C PRO A 187 -34.26 2.53 -20.03
N ALA A 188 -33.88 3.27 -18.98
CA ALA A 188 -34.67 3.43 -17.78
C ALA A 188 -35.65 4.61 -17.92
N SER A 189 -36.90 4.45 -17.52
CA SER A 189 -37.88 5.54 -17.49
C SER A 189 -37.81 6.40 -16.22
N HIS A 190 -37.12 5.91 -15.17
CA HIS A 190 -36.95 6.65 -13.93
C HIS A 190 -35.86 7.71 -14.02
N ARG A 191 -35.98 8.72 -13.14
CA ARG A 191 -35.02 9.81 -12.97
C ARG A 191 -33.65 9.29 -12.52
N LEU A 192 -32.58 9.98 -12.91
CA LEU A 192 -31.27 9.80 -12.27
C LEU A 192 -31.40 10.23 -10.81
N SER A 193 -30.90 9.40 -9.89
CA SER A 193 -30.89 9.71 -8.46
C SER A 193 -29.54 9.43 -7.82
N ILE A 194 -29.15 10.27 -6.87
CA ILE A 194 -27.94 10.15 -6.06
C ILE A 194 -28.35 10.06 -4.58
N GLY A 195 -27.76 9.13 -3.84
CA GLY A 195 -28.07 8.85 -2.44
C GLY A 195 -29.28 7.94 -2.21
N ILE A 196 -30.01 7.54 -3.27
CA ILE A 196 -31.15 6.62 -3.19
C ILE A 196 -31.15 5.60 -4.33
N GLY A 197 -31.82 4.47 -4.07
CA GLY A 197 -32.11 3.45 -5.09
C GLY A 197 -33.00 3.97 -6.21
N ARG A 198 -34.12 4.60 -5.83
CA ARG A 198 -35.09 5.21 -6.76
C ARG A 198 -36.01 6.20 -6.03
N LEU A 199 -36.45 7.23 -6.76
CA LEU A 199 -37.58 8.09 -6.40
C LEU A 199 -38.85 7.55 -7.08
N ASN A 200 -39.84 7.15 -6.28
CA ASN A 200 -41.09 6.59 -6.78
C ASN A 200 -42.02 7.71 -7.28
N SER A 201 -42.98 7.36 -8.13
CA SER A 201 -43.96 8.31 -8.70
C SER A 201 -44.86 8.98 -7.66
N ASP A 202 -45.01 8.39 -6.47
CA ASP A 202 -45.76 8.93 -5.33
C ASP A 202 -44.92 9.87 -4.44
N GLY A 203 -43.66 10.13 -4.81
CA GLY A 203 -42.74 10.98 -4.05
C GLY A 203 -42.00 10.26 -2.91
N THR A 204 -42.20 8.95 -2.73
CA THR A 204 -41.47 8.17 -1.72
C THR A 204 -40.11 7.70 -2.24
N VAL A 205 -39.13 7.52 -1.35
CA VAL A 205 -37.82 6.95 -1.70
C VAL A 205 -37.77 5.45 -1.45
N SER A 206 -37.00 4.71 -2.26
CA SER A 206 -36.64 3.32 -1.98
C SER A 206 -35.12 3.17 -1.88
N ASN A 207 -34.68 2.32 -0.94
CA ASN A 207 -33.27 1.96 -0.71
C ASN A 207 -32.33 3.16 -0.56
N GLY A 208 -32.75 4.16 0.22
CA GLY A 208 -31.92 5.33 0.51
C GLY A 208 -30.71 4.99 1.36
N LEU A 209 -29.57 5.61 1.04
CA LEU A 209 -28.30 5.47 1.74
C LEU A 209 -28.29 6.35 3.00
N VAL A 210 -27.86 5.78 4.12
CA VAL A 210 -27.40 6.55 5.28
C VAL A 210 -25.88 6.72 5.18
N GLY A 211 -25.41 7.88 4.77
CA GLY A 211 -23.98 8.10 4.54
C GLY A 211 -23.67 9.30 3.66
N ALA A 212 -22.38 9.59 3.50
CA ALA A 212 -21.92 10.68 2.67
C ALA A 212 -21.51 10.20 1.28
N ILE A 213 -21.81 11.02 0.27
CA ILE A 213 -21.34 10.84 -1.10
C ILE A 213 -20.61 12.12 -1.50
N ASP A 214 -19.52 11.94 -2.22
CA ASP A 214 -18.71 13.02 -2.76
C ASP A 214 -18.31 12.72 -4.22
N GLU A 215 -17.96 13.77 -4.97
CA GLU A 215 -17.18 13.64 -6.20
C GLU A 215 -17.80 12.70 -7.28
N VAL A 216 -19.10 12.84 -7.54
CA VAL A 216 -19.87 11.99 -8.48
C VAL A 216 -19.59 12.36 -9.93
N ARG A 217 -19.15 11.40 -10.74
CA ARG A 217 -18.83 11.59 -12.17
C ARG A 217 -19.47 10.54 -13.06
N LEU A 218 -19.98 10.96 -14.21
CA LEU A 218 -20.59 10.10 -15.23
C LEU A 218 -19.89 10.26 -16.58
N TYR A 219 -19.58 9.14 -17.22
CA TYR A 219 -18.93 9.09 -18.53
C TYR A 219 -19.71 8.21 -19.50
N THR A 220 -19.74 8.61 -20.77
CA THR A 220 -20.28 7.78 -21.88
C THR A 220 -19.26 6.75 -22.39
N SER A 221 -18.01 6.80 -21.91
CA SER A 221 -16.96 5.82 -22.20
C SER A 221 -16.64 4.93 -21.01
N THR A 222 -16.07 3.76 -21.29
CA THR A 222 -15.44 2.90 -20.30
C THR A 222 -14.05 3.45 -20.00
N LEU A 223 -13.80 3.89 -18.76
CA LEU A 223 -12.46 4.28 -18.34
C LEU A 223 -11.58 3.05 -18.13
N SER A 224 -10.29 3.20 -18.43
CA SER A 224 -9.25 2.24 -18.15
C SER A 224 -8.93 2.16 -16.64
N ALA A 225 -8.28 1.08 -16.20
CA ALA A 225 -7.83 0.96 -14.80
C ALA A 225 -6.90 2.11 -14.38
N VAL A 226 -6.08 2.61 -15.31
CA VAL A 226 -5.21 3.79 -15.11
C VAL A 226 -6.03 5.05 -14.83
N GLU A 227 -6.99 5.36 -15.70
CA GLU A 227 -7.87 6.53 -15.51
C GLU A 227 -8.68 6.43 -14.22
N ILE A 228 -9.09 5.22 -13.81
CA ILE A 228 -9.79 4.99 -12.54
C ILE A 228 -8.86 5.16 -11.33
N GLY A 229 -7.63 4.66 -11.40
CA GLY A 229 -6.60 4.90 -10.40
C GLY A 229 -6.28 6.38 -10.24
N GLN A 230 -6.27 7.13 -11.35
CA GLN A 230 -6.12 8.59 -11.32
C GLN A 230 -7.29 9.29 -10.65
N LEU A 231 -8.55 8.85 -10.89
CA LEU A 231 -9.72 9.37 -10.18
C LEU A 231 -9.69 9.08 -8.68
N TYR A 232 -9.15 7.92 -8.28
CA TYR A 232 -8.92 7.60 -6.87
C TYR A 232 -7.80 8.48 -6.27
N ALA A 233 -6.66 8.57 -6.94
CA ALA A 233 -5.53 9.37 -6.47
C ALA A 233 -5.88 10.86 -6.43
N ALA A 234 -6.79 11.35 -7.28
CA ALA A 234 -7.26 12.74 -7.18
C ALA A 234 -7.95 13.06 -5.84
N GLY A 235 -8.47 12.06 -5.13
CA GLY A 235 -9.06 12.20 -3.79
C GLY A 235 -8.20 11.61 -2.65
N ASN A 236 -7.00 11.09 -2.90
CA ASN A 236 -6.17 10.46 -1.87
C ASN A 236 -4.65 10.60 -2.14
N GLU A 237 -3.79 10.14 -1.24
CA GLU A 237 -2.35 9.96 -1.53
C GLU A 237 -2.13 8.84 -2.59
N SER A 238 -0.93 8.80 -3.19
CA SER A 238 -0.55 7.89 -4.29
C SER A 238 -1.02 6.44 -4.10
N ILE A 239 -1.50 5.81 -5.17
CA ILE A 239 -2.06 4.44 -5.14
C ILE A 239 -1.27 3.47 -6.00
N CYS A 240 -1.25 2.21 -5.59
CA CYS A 240 -0.75 1.09 -6.37
C CYS A 240 -1.86 0.48 -7.22
N LEU A 241 -1.70 0.50 -8.54
CA LEU A 241 -2.55 -0.27 -9.42
C LEU A 241 -2.23 -1.77 -9.33
N ASP A 242 -3.26 -2.60 -9.38
CA ASP A 242 -3.16 -4.07 -9.44
C ASP A 242 -2.48 -4.75 -8.23
N GLU A 243 -2.16 -6.06 -8.35
CA GLU A 243 -1.29 -6.78 -7.42
C GLU A 243 0.13 -6.18 -7.46
N TYR A 244 0.79 -6.13 -6.29
CA TYR A 244 2.14 -5.61 -6.14
C TYR A 244 3.11 -6.19 -7.19
N PRO A 245 4.01 -5.38 -7.77
CA PRO A 245 5.01 -5.88 -8.72
C PRO A 245 5.77 -7.09 -8.16
N VAL A 246 6.05 -8.08 -9.00
CA VAL A 246 6.86 -9.23 -8.57
C VAL A 246 8.22 -8.75 -8.08
N GLY A 247 8.52 -8.99 -6.80
CA GLY A 247 9.76 -8.55 -6.15
C GLY A 247 9.60 -7.31 -5.26
N ASP A 248 8.41 -6.71 -5.20
CA ASP A 248 8.04 -5.75 -4.15
C ASP A 248 7.69 -6.53 -2.88
N LEU A 249 8.65 -6.56 -1.94
CA LEU A 249 8.54 -7.30 -0.69
C LEU A 249 8.00 -6.41 0.43
N ASN A 250 8.30 -5.11 0.40
CA ASN A 250 7.84 -4.17 1.42
C ASN A 250 6.43 -3.62 1.17
N LYS A 251 5.84 -3.93 0.00
CA LYS A 251 4.51 -3.52 -0.45
C LYS A 251 4.36 -2.01 -0.59
N ASP A 252 5.43 -1.32 -0.98
CA ASP A 252 5.46 0.10 -1.31
C ASP A 252 5.18 0.39 -2.79
N CYS A 253 4.92 -0.67 -3.57
CA CYS A 253 4.51 -0.64 -4.98
C CYS A 253 5.59 -0.22 -5.95
N GLU A 254 6.82 -0.20 -5.44
CA GLU A 254 8.04 -0.06 -6.18
C GLU A 254 8.90 -1.28 -5.90
N VAL A 255 9.60 -1.78 -6.91
CA VAL A 255 10.69 -2.73 -6.68
C VAL A 255 11.97 -1.92 -6.61
N ASN A 256 12.52 -1.76 -5.41
CA ASN A 256 13.69 -0.92 -5.16
C ASN A 256 14.70 -1.62 -4.23
N PHE A 257 15.73 -0.88 -3.81
CA PHE A 257 16.79 -1.43 -2.97
C PHE A 257 16.32 -1.84 -1.57
N LYS A 258 15.16 -1.36 -1.10
CA LYS A 258 14.58 -1.78 0.17
C LYS A 258 14.08 -3.22 0.09
N ASP A 259 13.53 -3.64 -1.05
CA ASP A 259 13.11 -5.02 -1.28
C ASP A 259 14.31 -5.97 -1.32
N ILE A 260 15.39 -5.53 -1.97
CA ILE A 260 16.66 -6.27 -1.97
C ILE A 260 17.19 -6.43 -0.53
N ALA A 261 17.09 -5.39 0.29
CA ALA A 261 17.53 -5.44 1.68
C ALA A 261 16.71 -6.45 2.51
N LEU A 262 15.38 -6.48 2.33
CA LEU A 262 14.50 -7.47 2.96
C LEU A 262 14.83 -8.90 2.55
N MET A 263 15.10 -9.11 1.26
CA MET A 263 15.46 -10.43 0.74
C MET A 263 16.83 -10.90 1.25
N ALA A 264 17.77 -9.97 1.49
CA ALA A 264 19.09 -10.27 2.04
C ALA A 264 19.05 -10.77 3.48
N ASP A 265 18.07 -10.37 4.28
CA ASP A 265 17.89 -10.87 5.65
C ASP A 265 17.49 -12.35 5.69
N ASN A 266 16.85 -12.86 4.63
CA ASN A 266 16.43 -14.26 4.49
C ASN A 266 17.40 -15.12 3.65
N TRP A 267 18.53 -14.55 3.23
CA TRP A 267 19.51 -15.19 2.35
C TRP A 267 20.04 -16.51 2.93
N LEU A 268 20.01 -17.58 2.10
CA LEU A 268 20.50 -18.92 2.43
C LEU A 268 19.78 -19.63 3.60
N HIS A 269 18.62 -19.14 4.06
CA HIS A 269 17.76 -19.94 4.92
C HIS A 269 17.09 -21.05 4.10
N ASP A 270 17.34 -22.32 4.46
CA ASP A 270 16.72 -23.49 3.84
C ASP A 270 15.53 -23.96 4.70
N TYR A 271 14.31 -23.80 4.19
CA TYR A 271 13.09 -24.25 4.87
C TYR A 271 12.65 -25.66 4.43
N MET A 272 13.51 -26.36 3.67
CA MET A 272 13.31 -27.76 3.33
C MET A 272 13.65 -28.67 4.50
N LEU A 273 12.66 -29.42 4.96
CA LEU A 273 12.90 -30.58 5.80
C LEU A 273 13.16 -31.80 4.93
N THR A 274 14.23 -32.51 5.24
CA THR A 274 14.56 -33.77 4.58
C THR A 274 14.08 -34.96 5.41
N GLY A 275 13.59 -36.01 4.73
CA GLY A 275 13.23 -37.26 5.40
C GLY A 275 14.40 -38.00 6.07
N THR A 276 15.63 -37.52 5.89
CA THR A 276 16.87 -38.11 6.45
C THR A 276 17.26 -37.57 7.83
N SER A 277 16.58 -36.54 8.34
CA SER A 277 16.85 -35.97 9.67
C SER A 277 16.10 -36.71 10.76
N SER A 278 16.82 -37.38 11.67
CA SER A 278 16.22 -38.00 12.86
C SER A 278 15.99 -36.96 13.95
N VAL A 279 14.78 -36.42 14.07
CA VAL A 279 14.35 -35.62 15.23
C VAL A 279 13.04 -36.18 15.75
N THR A 280 13.04 -36.68 16.99
CA THR A 280 11.83 -36.95 17.76
C THR A 280 11.36 -35.63 18.37
N PRO A 281 10.14 -35.11 18.06
CA PRO A 281 9.60 -33.95 18.74
C PRO A 281 9.63 -34.17 20.26
N GLY A 282 10.17 -33.19 21.00
CA GLY A 282 10.67 -33.28 22.38
C GLY A 282 10.32 -34.56 23.15
N GLU A 283 11.31 -35.46 23.32
CA GLU A 283 11.15 -36.74 24.03
C GLU A 283 10.63 -36.63 25.47
N GLY A 284 10.67 -35.44 26.08
CA GLY A 284 10.11 -35.19 27.42
C GLY A 284 8.60 -34.94 27.48
N SER A 285 7.91 -34.80 26.34
CA SER A 285 6.54 -34.28 26.26
C SER A 285 5.57 -35.14 25.44
N MET A 286 6.05 -36.23 24.83
CA MET A 286 5.20 -37.27 24.24
C MET A 286 4.69 -38.18 25.36
N ILE A 287 3.36 -38.30 25.47
CA ILE A 287 2.72 -39.02 26.59
C ILE A 287 2.13 -40.37 26.18
N ALA A 288 1.95 -40.62 24.88
CA ALA A 288 1.58 -41.93 24.37
C ALA A 288 1.97 -42.08 22.89
N TYR A 289 2.37 -43.28 22.50
CA TYR A 289 2.64 -43.66 21.12
C TYR A 289 2.13 -45.09 20.87
N TRP A 290 1.38 -45.28 19.79
CA TRP A 290 0.97 -46.58 19.27
C TRP A 290 1.40 -46.70 17.81
N ALA A 291 2.36 -47.60 17.55
CA ALA A 291 2.86 -47.93 16.21
C ALA A 291 1.84 -48.71 15.39
N MET A 292 0.78 -49.26 16.00
CA MET A 292 -0.30 -50.00 15.31
C MET A 292 0.16 -51.27 14.54
N ASP A 293 1.36 -51.78 14.83
CA ASP A 293 1.92 -52.97 14.17
C ASP A 293 1.27 -54.31 14.57
N SER A 294 0.56 -54.38 15.70
CA SER A 294 -0.06 -55.62 16.19
C SER A 294 -1.32 -55.41 17.02
N LEU A 295 -2.15 -56.44 17.16
CA LEU A 295 -3.35 -56.41 18.01
C LEU A 295 -3.04 -56.67 19.49
N SER A 296 -2.06 -57.52 19.81
CA SER A 296 -1.77 -57.94 21.19
C SER A 296 -0.98 -56.91 22.01
N SER A 297 -0.25 -56.04 21.32
CA SER A 297 0.44 -54.88 21.87
C SER A 297 0.62 -53.91 20.70
N PRO A 298 -0.27 -52.92 20.51
CA PRO A 298 -0.20 -52.03 19.36
C PRO A 298 0.98 -51.04 19.39
N GLY A 299 2.07 -51.41 20.07
CA GLY A 299 3.26 -50.62 20.32
C GLY A 299 3.03 -49.63 21.45
N SER A 300 3.97 -49.55 22.39
CA SER A 300 4.31 -48.26 22.99
C SER A 300 5.75 -48.30 23.45
N GLU A 301 6.62 -47.55 22.80
CA GLU A 301 8.01 -47.37 23.25
C GLU A 301 8.12 -46.33 24.39
N VAL A 302 7.01 -45.65 24.73
CA VAL A 302 6.92 -44.72 25.86
C VAL A 302 6.57 -45.49 27.15
N ILE A 303 7.49 -45.46 28.12
CA ILE A 303 7.31 -46.07 29.44
C ILE A 303 6.06 -45.50 30.11
N GLY A 304 5.11 -46.38 30.47
CA GLY A 304 3.90 -46.01 31.21
C GLY A 304 2.66 -45.74 30.36
N THR A 305 2.70 -46.00 29.04
CA THR A 305 1.49 -45.92 28.19
C THR A 305 0.42 -46.91 28.69
N PRO A 306 -0.85 -46.47 28.89
CA PRO A 306 -1.90 -47.33 29.42
C PRO A 306 -2.22 -48.53 28.51
N SER A 307 -2.57 -49.67 29.12
CA SER A 307 -3.01 -50.86 28.40
C SER A 307 -4.25 -50.58 27.53
N THR A 308 -4.23 -51.02 26.27
CA THR A 308 -5.36 -50.91 25.36
C THR A 308 -6.22 -52.18 25.37
N SER A 309 -7.52 -52.00 25.24
CA SER A 309 -8.50 -53.06 25.04
C SER A 309 -9.08 -52.97 23.63
N ILE A 310 -9.50 -54.10 23.08
CA ILE A 310 -10.06 -54.18 21.72
C ILE A 310 -11.57 -54.36 21.81
N LEU A 311 -12.29 -53.59 21.00
CA LEU A 311 -13.70 -53.76 20.71
C LEU A 311 -13.84 -54.19 19.24
N GLY A 312 -14.71 -55.16 18.97
CA GLY A 312 -14.93 -55.68 17.61
C GLY A 312 -13.76 -56.53 17.09
N ASN A 313 -13.61 -56.59 15.76
CA ASN A 313 -12.63 -57.44 15.07
C ASN A 313 -11.74 -56.65 14.10
N PRO A 314 -10.88 -55.72 14.59
CA PRO A 314 -9.94 -55.04 13.73
C PRO A 314 -8.90 -56.02 13.17
N ILE A 315 -8.32 -55.71 12.00
CA ILE A 315 -7.34 -56.57 11.33
C ILE A 315 -6.04 -55.81 11.06
N VAL A 316 -4.92 -56.53 11.04
CA VAL A 316 -3.61 -55.96 10.68
C VAL A 316 -3.50 -55.89 9.15
N VAL A 317 -3.04 -54.76 8.64
CA VAL A 317 -2.81 -54.49 7.21
C VAL A 317 -1.43 -53.84 7.01
N GLN A 318 -1.01 -53.65 5.76
CA GLN A 318 0.23 -52.91 5.47
C GLN A 318 0.10 -51.44 5.89
N GLY A 319 1.07 -50.97 6.69
CA GLY A 319 1.16 -49.62 7.25
C GLY A 319 1.86 -48.61 6.33
N ILE A 320 1.99 -47.36 6.79
CA ILE A 320 2.91 -46.37 6.19
C ILE A 320 4.35 -46.75 6.53
N THR A 321 4.54 -47.25 7.75
CA THR A 321 5.75 -47.90 8.24
C THR A 321 5.34 -49.24 8.85
N GLY A 322 6.02 -50.34 8.53
CA GLY A 322 5.66 -51.64 9.09
C GLY A 322 4.21 -52.06 8.75
N SER A 323 3.41 -52.29 9.79
CA SER A 323 2.00 -52.70 9.71
C SER A 323 1.08 -51.68 10.40
N ALA A 324 -0.17 -51.60 9.95
CA ALA A 324 -1.21 -50.75 10.54
C ALA A 324 -2.42 -51.58 10.97
N VAL A 325 -3.36 -50.96 11.69
CA VAL A 325 -4.64 -51.59 12.02
C VAL A 325 -5.77 -51.01 11.18
N HIS A 326 -6.52 -51.88 10.52
CA HIS A 326 -7.75 -51.55 9.81
C HIS A 326 -8.99 -51.75 10.70
N PHE A 327 -9.81 -50.71 10.76
CA PHE A 327 -11.09 -50.66 11.47
C PHE A 327 -12.26 -50.77 10.50
N ASP A 328 -13.32 -51.47 10.90
CA ASP A 328 -14.51 -51.75 10.08
C ASP A 328 -15.71 -50.83 10.37
N GLY A 329 -15.50 -49.77 11.17
CA GLY A 329 -16.55 -48.88 11.64
C GLY A 329 -17.33 -49.38 12.88
N GLN A 330 -17.12 -50.63 13.29
CA GLN A 330 -17.68 -51.25 14.50
C GLN A 330 -16.59 -51.71 15.48
N SER A 331 -15.34 -51.77 15.04
CA SER A 331 -14.15 -52.04 15.84
C SER A 331 -13.47 -50.77 16.33
N ALA A 332 -12.85 -50.80 17.50
CA ALA A 332 -12.03 -49.72 18.03
C ALA A 332 -11.01 -50.26 19.06
N PHE A 333 -9.92 -49.52 19.27
CA PHE A 333 -9.11 -49.67 20.48
C PHE A 333 -9.56 -48.64 21.51
N TYR A 334 -9.47 -49.01 22.79
CA TYR A 334 -9.83 -48.10 23.87
C TYR A 334 -9.03 -48.32 25.14
N VAL A 335 -8.84 -47.24 25.90
CA VAL A 335 -8.17 -47.26 27.21
C VAL A 335 -9.23 -47.13 28.29
N SER A 336 -9.62 -48.27 28.87
CA SER A 336 -10.73 -48.38 29.83
C SER A 336 -10.50 -47.61 31.14
N GLN A 337 -9.24 -47.47 31.57
CA GLN A 337 -8.85 -46.72 32.76
C GLN A 337 -8.03 -45.47 32.41
N SER A 338 -8.51 -44.67 31.44
CA SER A 338 -7.78 -43.46 31.03
C SER A 338 -7.67 -42.39 32.13
N GLY A 339 -8.50 -42.48 33.19
CA GLY A 339 -8.38 -41.72 34.45
C GLY A 339 -8.00 -40.25 34.28
N ASN A 340 -7.03 -39.82 35.08
CA ASN A 340 -6.38 -38.50 35.00
C ASN A 340 -5.15 -38.49 34.08
N TYR A 341 -4.83 -39.61 33.41
CA TYR A 341 -3.56 -39.78 32.68
C TYR A 341 -3.38 -38.74 31.57
N PHE A 342 -4.46 -38.39 30.88
CA PHE A 342 -4.46 -37.40 29.79
C PHE A 342 -4.84 -35.99 30.26
N ASN A 343 -4.84 -35.70 31.56
CA ASN A 343 -5.28 -34.39 32.07
C ASN A 343 -4.38 -33.23 31.64
N ASP A 344 -3.10 -33.50 31.42
CA ASP A 344 -2.14 -32.47 31.00
C ASP A 344 -2.36 -32.03 29.54
N MET A 345 -3.23 -32.72 28.78
CA MET A 345 -3.59 -32.34 27.41
C MET A 345 -4.68 -31.25 27.34
N TYR A 346 -5.22 -30.79 28.47
CA TYR A 346 -6.33 -29.83 28.47
C TYR A 346 -5.90 -28.36 28.44
N SER A 347 -4.68 -28.06 28.88
CA SER A 347 -4.05 -26.72 28.79
C SER A 347 -3.21 -26.52 27.53
N GLY A 348 -2.90 -27.60 26.83
CA GLY A 348 -2.21 -27.61 25.54
C GLY A 348 -1.95 -29.06 25.11
N CYS A 349 -2.13 -29.40 23.84
CA CYS A 349 -1.91 -30.76 23.35
C CYS A 349 -1.68 -30.85 21.86
N SER A 350 -1.18 -32.01 21.44
CA SER A 350 -1.17 -32.43 20.05
C SER A 350 -1.59 -33.89 19.91
N VAL A 351 -2.35 -34.17 18.85
CA VAL A 351 -2.88 -35.49 18.51
C VAL A 351 -2.51 -35.77 17.06
N SER A 352 -1.74 -36.83 16.81
CA SER A 352 -1.24 -37.18 15.48
C SER A 352 -1.55 -38.62 15.13
N CYS A 353 -1.90 -38.87 13.86
CA CYS A 353 -1.96 -40.21 13.28
C CYS A 353 -1.79 -40.19 11.78
N TRP A 354 -1.44 -41.34 11.22
CA TRP A 354 -1.56 -41.63 9.80
C TRP A 354 -2.87 -42.37 9.53
N VAL A 355 -3.59 -42.01 8.47
CA VAL A 355 -4.84 -42.67 8.09
C VAL A 355 -4.87 -43.00 6.61
N ARG A 356 -5.52 -44.11 6.25
CA ARG A 356 -5.83 -44.48 4.87
C ARG A 356 -7.26 -44.99 4.76
N THR A 357 -8.09 -44.31 3.97
CA THR A 357 -9.50 -44.68 3.79
C THR A 357 -10.04 -44.26 2.43
N THR A 358 -11.06 -44.97 1.95
CA THR A 358 -11.94 -44.54 0.85
C THR A 358 -13.37 -44.33 1.33
N ALA A 359 -13.64 -44.55 2.62
CA ALA A 359 -14.97 -44.54 3.17
C ALA A 359 -15.49 -43.11 3.35
N GLY A 360 -16.73 -42.89 2.93
CA GLY A 360 -17.52 -41.75 3.39
C GLY A 360 -18.33 -42.15 4.63
N GLY A 361 -18.66 -41.19 5.49
CA GLY A 361 -19.47 -41.44 6.67
C GLY A 361 -19.55 -40.24 7.59
N SER A 362 -20.54 -40.22 8.48
CA SER A 362 -20.79 -39.06 9.32
C SER A 362 -19.84 -39.00 10.52
N TRP A 363 -18.93 -38.02 10.53
CA TRP A 363 -18.07 -37.72 11.68
C TRP A 363 -17.18 -38.89 12.14
N LEU A 364 -16.54 -39.59 11.19
CA LEU A 364 -15.72 -40.78 11.49
C LEU A 364 -14.50 -40.41 12.34
N GLY A 365 -14.35 -40.99 13.54
CA GLY A 365 -13.31 -40.57 14.49
C GLY A 365 -12.01 -41.35 14.38
N TYR A 366 -10.89 -40.64 14.27
CA TYR A 366 -9.56 -41.24 14.28
C TYR A 366 -9.13 -41.51 15.72
N ILE A 367 -9.09 -40.46 16.55
CA ILE A 367 -8.66 -40.53 17.96
C ILE A 367 -9.53 -39.60 18.78
N ASN A 368 -9.95 -40.08 19.95
CA ASN A 368 -11.01 -39.43 20.72
C ASN A 368 -10.76 -39.52 22.22
N LYS A 369 -10.78 -38.37 22.91
CA LYS A 369 -10.92 -38.22 24.35
C LYS A 369 -12.04 -37.20 24.66
N TYR A 370 -13.19 -37.40 24.04
CA TYR A 370 -14.38 -36.56 24.09
C TYR A 370 -15.58 -37.37 24.61
N GLY A 371 -16.31 -36.77 25.55
CA GLY A 371 -17.43 -37.40 26.26
C GLY A 371 -18.83 -36.93 25.85
N GLY A 372 -18.97 -36.26 24.71
CA GLY A 372 -20.27 -35.71 24.25
C GLY A 372 -20.52 -34.25 24.64
N SER A 373 -19.84 -33.73 25.65
CA SER A 373 -19.93 -32.31 26.05
C SER A 373 -18.58 -31.68 26.39
N THR A 374 -17.57 -32.47 26.75
CA THR A 374 -16.22 -32.00 27.11
C THR A 374 -15.14 -32.90 26.51
N GLY A 375 -13.95 -32.33 26.30
CA GLY A 375 -12.77 -33.04 25.80
C GLY A 375 -12.42 -32.68 24.36
N TRP A 376 -11.65 -33.55 23.69
CA TRP A 376 -11.17 -33.33 22.32
C TRP A 376 -11.33 -34.57 21.44
N VAL A 377 -11.45 -34.36 20.13
CA VAL A 377 -11.55 -35.43 19.12
C VAL A 377 -10.92 -35.00 17.81
N LEU A 378 -10.12 -35.89 17.23
CA LEU A 378 -9.61 -35.80 15.86
C LEU A 378 -10.44 -36.73 14.97
N ARG A 379 -11.13 -36.17 13.96
CA ARG A 379 -12.16 -36.87 13.17
C ARG A 379 -12.27 -36.34 11.75
N MET A 380 -12.94 -37.11 10.88
CA MET A 380 -13.30 -36.70 9.52
C MET A 380 -14.69 -36.08 9.47
N ASN A 381 -14.85 -34.95 8.79
CA ASN A 381 -16.15 -34.32 8.56
C ASN A 381 -17.01 -35.14 7.57
N SER A 382 -18.32 -35.20 7.84
CA SER A 382 -19.31 -36.00 7.13
C SER A 382 -19.54 -35.65 5.65
N SER A 383 -19.42 -34.36 5.30
CA SER A 383 -19.82 -33.85 3.98
C SER A 383 -18.62 -33.54 3.09
N SER A 384 -17.54 -33.04 3.69
CA SER A 384 -16.33 -32.63 2.98
C SER A 384 -15.24 -33.71 2.91
N LYS A 385 -15.34 -34.77 3.73
CA LYS A 385 -14.28 -35.78 3.91
C LYS A 385 -12.93 -35.19 4.34
N THR A 386 -12.97 -34.04 5.01
CA THR A 386 -11.77 -33.34 5.47
C THR A 386 -11.52 -33.58 6.97
N PRO A 387 -10.26 -33.58 7.42
CA PRO A 387 -9.93 -33.71 8.84
C PRO A 387 -10.41 -32.50 9.65
N CYS A 388 -10.77 -32.76 10.91
CA CYS A 388 -11.25 -31.77 11.86
C CYS A 388 -10.72 -32.11 13.25
N PHE A 389 -10.16 -31.11 13.93
CA PHE A 389 -9.82 -31.19 15.35
C PHE A 389 -10.84 -30.39 16.15
N THR A 390 -11.63 -31.09 16.95
CA THR A 390 -12.70 -30.51 17.76
C THR A 390 -12.30 -30.52 19.24
N THR A 391 -12.48 -29.39 19.91
CA THR A 391 -12.34 -29.24 21.36
C THR A 391 -13.66 -28.74 21.94
N ARG A 392 -14.04 -29.17 23.16
CA ARG A 392 -15.25 -28.68 23.86
C ARG A 392 -14.97 -28.35 25.34
N GLY A 393 -15.59 -27.27 25.83
CA GLY A 393 -15.36 -26.66 27.15
C GLY A 393 -16.41 -25.61 27.56
N THR A 394 -16.06 -24.69 28.47
CA THR A 394 -16.98 -23.68 29.04
C THR A 394 -17.22 -22.47 28.13
N GLY A 395 -18.07 -22.61 27.11
CA GLY A 395 -18.51 -21.48 26.28
C GLY A 395 -18.54 -21.82 24.78
N ILE A 396 -19.75 -21.84 24.21
CA ILE A 396 -20.11 -22.09 22.80
C ILE A 396 -19.50 -23.37 22.17
N ASP A 397 -20.38 -24.31 21.82
CA ASP A 397 -20.07 -25.51 21.03
C ASP A 397 -19.54 -25.12 19.64
N ASN A 398 -18.24 -25.29 19.38
CA ASN A 398 -17.69 -25.20 18.04
C ASN A 398 -17.67 -26.59 17.38
N GLU A 399 -18.85 -27.07 16.97
CA GLU A 399 -19.01 -28.38 16.32
C GLU A 399 -18.29 -28.50 14.97
N ASN A 400 -17.98 -27.36 14.33
CA ASN A 400 -17.38 -27.33 13.00
C ASN A 400 -15.85 -27.46 13.03
N GLY A 401 -15.20 -27.09 14.15
CA GLY A 401 -13.75 -27.18 14.34
C GLY A 401 -12.94 -26.46 13.25
N SER A 402 -11.61 -26.52 13.36
CA SER A 402 -10.75 -26.08 12.25
C SER A 402 -10.85 -27.14 11.15
N GLN A 403 -11.74 -26.91 10.19
CA GLN A 403 -12.00 -27.82 9.08
C GLN A 403 -10.85 -27.70 8.07
N GLY A 404 -10.10 -28.78 7.86
CA GLY A 404 -9.12 -28.82 6.78
C GLY A 404 -9.78 -28.66 5.40
N VAL A 405 -9.01 -28.21 4.40
CA VAL A 405 -9.45 -28.06 3.00
C VAL A 405 -9.17 -29.30 2.13
N VAL A 406 -8.47 -30.29 2.66
CA VAL A 406 -7.99 -31.47 1.92
C VAL A 406 -8.87 -32.69 2.22
N ASN A 407 -9.44 -33.28 1.17
CA ASN A 407 -10.15 -34.56 1.24
C ASN A 407 -9.13 -35.69 1.42
N VAL A 408 -9.21 -36.42 2.53
CA VAL A 408 -8.26 -37.50 2.89
C VAL A 408 -8.84 -38.91 2.68
N ALA A 409 -10.01 -39.02 2.06
CA ALA A 409 -10.67 -40.29 1.78
C ALA A 409 -10.51 -40.70 0.30
N ASP A 410 -9.25 -40.69 -0.16
CA ASP A 410 -8.83 -41.01 -1.53
C ASP A 410 -8.11 -42.37 -1.66
N GLY A 411 -7.93 -43.08 -0.54
CA GLY A 411 -7.24 -44.36 -0.46
C GLY A 411 -5.73 -44.26 -0.30
N GLN A 412 -5.15 -43.07 -0.18
CA GLN A 412 -3.74 -42.86 0.16
C GLN A 412 -3.53 -42.68 1.67
N TRP A 413 -2.27 -42.80 2.09
CA TRP A 413 -1.88 -42.49 3.47
C TRP A 413 -1.77 -40.97 3.64
N HIS A 414 -2.45 -40.43 4.64
CA HIS A 414 -2.35 -39.02 5.03
C HIS A 414 -1.93 -38.89 6.49
N HIS A 415 -1.05 -37.93 6.77
CA HIS A 415 -0.67 -37.56 8.12
C HIS A 415 -1.59 -36.46 8.63
N ILE A 416 -2.25 -36.69 9.76
CA ILE A 416 -3.21 -35.75 10.32
C ILE A 416 -2.75 -35.36 11.72
N VAL A 417 -2.63 -34.06 11.97
CA VAL A 417 -2.25 -33.52 13.28
C VAL A 417 -3.21 -32.42 13.71
N GLY A 418 -3.79 -32.55 14.90
CA GLY A 418 -4.47 -31.46 15.59
C GLY A 418 -3.60 -30.93 16.73
N THR A 419 -3.45 -29.61 16.85
CA THR A 419 -2.73 -28.97 17.96
C THR A 419 -3.61 -27.96 18.68
N PHE A 420 -3.37 -27.75 19.98
CA PHE A 420 -4.01 -26.72 20.79
C PHE A 420 -3.01 -26.17 21.80
N ASP A 421 -2.80 -24.85 21.86
CA ASP A 421 -1.80 -24.22 22.73
C ASP A 421 -2.38 -23.55 23.98
N GLY A 422 -3.68 -23.70 24.22
CA GLY A 422 -4.41 -23.01 25.28
C GLY A 422 -5.24 -21.83 24.77
N ASN A 423 -4.94 -21.32 23.57
CA ASN A 423 -5.62 -20.18 22.94
C ASN A 423 -6.12 -20.50 21.52
N GLU A 424 -5.29 -21.11 20.69
CA GLU A 424 -5.59 -21.47 19.31
C GLU A 424 -5.60 -22.99 19.14
N LYS A 425 -6.51 -23.49 18.30
CA LYS A 425 -6.42 -24.86 17.78
C LYS A 425 -6.13 -24.85 16.29
N LYS A 426 -5.24 -25.74 15.85
CA LYS A 426 -4.78 -25.84 14.46
C LYS A 426 -4.93 -27.27 13.96
N ILE A 427 -5.16 -27.41 12.65
CA ILE A 427 -5.15 -28.69 11.94
C ILE A 427 -4.09 -28.66 10.84
N TYR A 428 -3.32 -29.74 10.76
CA TYR A 428 -2.31 -29.96 9.74
C TYR A 428 -2.62 -31.25 9.00
N VAL A 429 -2.36 -31.26 7.69
CA VAL A 429 -2.48 -32.43 6.82
C VAL A 429 -1.23 -32.54 5.97
N ASP A 430 -0.58 -33.70 6.04
CA ASP A 430 0.65 -34.04 5.32
C ASP A 430 1.77 -33.04 5.61
N GLY A 431 1.97 -32.71 6.90
CA GLY A 431 2.99 -31.77 7.36
C GLY A 431 2.65 -30.28 7.20
N PHE A 432 1.59 -29.92 6.48
CA PHE A 432 1.23 -28.52 6.21
C PHE A 432 0.06 -28.02 7.05
N PHE A 433 0.11 -26.74 7.44
CA PHE A 433 -1.01 -26.05 8.08
C PHE A 433 -2.22 -25.93 7.14
N ARG A 434 -3.44 -26.14 7.66
CA ARG A 434 -4.68 -26.09 6.86
C ARG A 434 -5.74 -25.14 7.40
N ALA A 435 -5.88 -25.05 8.72
CA ALA A 435 -6.85 -24.13 9.34
C ALA A 435 -6.50 -23.86 10.81
N THR A 436 -6.94 -22.70 11.30
CA THR A 436 -6.84 -22.27 12.71
C THR A 436 -8.18 -21.72 13.18
N ASP A 437 -8.51 -21.97 14.45
CA ASP A 437 -9.60 -21.31 15.15
C ASP A 437 -9.05 -20.71 16.45
N VAL A 438 -9.32 -19.43 16.69
CA VAL A 438 -9.03 -18.77 17.98
C VAL A 438 -10.17 -19.03 18.95
N LEU A 439 -9.83 -19.46 20.16
CA LEU A 439 -10.77 -19.81 21.23
C LEU A 439 -10.60 -18.80 22.38
N GLU A 440 -11.06 -17.56 22.20
CA GLU A 440 -11.01 -16.54 23.26
C GLU A 440 -11.62 -17.06 24.56
N ASN A 441 -10.81 -17.18 25.63
CA ASN A 441 -11.18 -17.62 26.98
C ASN A 441 -11.72 -19.06 27.11
N ASN A 442 -11.48 -19.94 26.14
CA ASN A 442 -12.08 -21.27 26.07
C ASN A 442 -11.05 -22.40 26.23
N LEU A 443 -10.97 -22.99 27.44
CA LEU A 443 -10.12 -24.16 27.72
C LEU A 443 -10.85 -25.48 27.45
N ILE A 444 -10.10 -26.53 27.10
CA ILE A 444 -10.65 -27.88 27.00
C ILE A 444 -11.03 -28.34 28.41
N ALA A 445 -12.29 -28.78 28.60
CA ALA A 445 -12.71 -29.31 29.89
C ALA A 445 -12.40 -30.82 29.99
N PRO A 446 -11.99 -31.33 31.18
CA PRO A 446 -11.75 -32.75 31.36
C PRO A 446 -12.96 -33.64 31.08
N THR A 447 -12.71 -34.88 30.62
CA THR A 447 -13.74 -35.92 30.49
C THR A 447 -13.33 -37.22 31.15
N SER A 448 -14.30 -37.92 31.75
CA SER A 448 -14.15 -39.27 32.28
C SER A 448 -14.30 -40.36 31.21
N SER A 449 -14.64 -40.00 29.97
CA SER A 449 -14.78 -40.96 28.87
C SER A 449 -13.43 -41.59 28.50
N PRO A 450 -13.41 -42.88 28.11
CA PRO A 450 -12.19 -43.58 27.71
C PRO A 450 -11.57 -42.92 26.47
N LEU A 451 -10.24 -42.98 26.34
CA LEU A 451 -9.58 -42.72 25.07
C LEU A 451 -9.99 -43.82 24.08
N SER A 452 -10.26 -43.46 22.83
CA SER A 452 -10.49 -44.43 21.76
C SER A 452 -9.71 -44.08 20.49
N ILE A 453 -9.27 -45.12 19.77
CA ILE A 453 -8.66 -45.07 18.44
C ILE A 453 -9.57 -45.86 17.50
N GLY A 454 -9.94 -45.25 16.37
CA GLY A 454 -10.89 -45.81 15.41
C GLY A 454 -12.37 -45.52 15.73
N ALA A 455 -12.68 -44.62 16.67
CA ALA A 455 -14.05 -44.21 16.97
C ALA A 455 -14.15 -42.74 17.42
N ALA A 456 -15.19 -42.03 16.98
CA ALA A 456 -15.44 -40.66 17.47
C ALA A 456 -16.16 -40.64 18.83
N ARG A 457 -16.82 -41.74 19.21
CA ARG A 457 -17.48 -41.89 20.50
C ARG A 457 -17.63 -43.37 20.86
N LEU A 458 -17.35 -43.71 22.11
CA LEU A 458 -17.77 -44.97 22.71
C LEU A 458 -18.99 -44.74 23.60
N VAL A 459 -19.99 -45.60 23.47
CA VAL A 459 -21.22 -45.54 24.27
C VAL A 459 -21.21 -46.73 25.22
N PHE A 460 -21.22 -46.47 26.53
CA PHE A 460 -21.34 -47.52 27.54
C PHE A 460 -22.82 -47.80 27.83
N SER A 461 -23.26 -49.03 27.59
CA SER A 461 -24.63 -49.47 27.88
C SER A 461 -24.65 -50.96 28.20
N ASN A 462 -25.51 -51.39 29.13
CA ASN A 462 -25.68 -52.80 29.49
C ASN A 462 -24.36 -53.53 29.84
N GLY A 463 -23.40 -52.83 30.46
CA GLY A 463 -22.12 -53.43 30.90
C GLY A 463 -21.05 -53.57 29.81
N SER A 464 -21.27 -53.06 28.59
CA SER A 464 -20.29 -53.08 27.50
C SER A 464 -20.23 -51.75 26.76
N TYR A 465 -19.08 -51.47 26.13
CA TYR A 465 -18.92 -50.37 25.18
C TYR A 465 -19.40 -50.79 23.79
N THR A 466 -19.97 -49.83 23.04
CA THR A 466 -20.25 -49.93 21.61
C THR A 466 -19.63 -48.74 20.87
N VAL A 467 -19.29 -48.94 19.59
CA VAL A 467 -18.73 -47.89 18.72
C VAL A 467 -19.86 -47.03 18.16
N SER A 468 -19.69 -45.71 18.24
CA SER A 468 -20.52 -44.72 17.55
C SER A 468 -19.60 -43.86 16.69
N ASN A 469 -19.98 -43.71 15.41
CA ASN A 469 -19.19 -43.04 14.37
C ASN A 469 -17.76 -43.61 14.27
N GLY A 470 -17.68 -44.94 14.10
CA GLY A 470 -16.43 -45.67 13.95
C GLY A 470 -15.73 -45.37 12.64
N PHE A 471 -14.40 -45.30 12.69
CA PHE A 471 -13.59 -45.16 11.49
C PHE A 471 -13.61 -46.45 10.65
N ILE A 472 -13.71 -46.27 9.34
CA ILE A 472 -13.60 -47.35 8.37
C ILE A 472 -12.34 -47.07 7.57
N GLY A 473 -11.30 -47.90 7.72
CA GLY A 473 -9.99 -47.68 7.11
C GLY A 473 -8.84 -48.04 8.04
N ALA A 474 -7.61 -47.81 7.58
CA ALA A 474 -6.40 -48.10 8.34
C ALA A 474 -5.92 -46.85 9.12
N ILE A 475 -5.48 -47.05 10.35
CA ILE A 475 -4.79 -46.05 11.18
C ILE A 475 -3.42 -46.61 11.57
N ASP A 476 -2.43 -45.74 11.50
CA ASP A 476 -1.03 -46.05 11.81
C ASP A 476 -0.40 -44.92 12.64
N GLU A 477 0.70 -45.22 13.33
CA GLU A 477 1.63 -44.21 13.88
C GLU A 477 0.98 -43.13 14.78
N VAL A 478 0.12 -43.55 15.73
CA VAL A 478 -0.66 -42.66 16.60
C VAL A 478 0.19 -42.09 17.73
N ARG A 479 0.26 -40.76 17.87
CA ARG A 479 1.04 -40.06 18.91
C ARG A 479 0.23 -38.99 19.63
N LEU A 480 0.42 -38.88 20.95
CA LEU A 480 -0.18 -37.86 21.81
C LEU A 480 0.90 -37.08 22.56
N TYR A 481 0.74 -35.77 22.60
CA TYR A 481 1.65 -34.83 23.27
C TYR A 481 0.88 -33.90 24.21
N ASN A 482 1.48 -33.51 25.33
CA ASN A 482 0.91 -32.55 26.30
C ASN A 482 1.29 -31.09 26.01
N TYR A 483 1.63 -30.78 24.77
CA TYR A 483 1.90 -29.42 24.26
C TYR A 483 1.49 -29.32 22.80
N ALA A 484 1.33 -28.09 22.31
CA ALA A 484 1.11 -27.82 20.89
C ALA A 484 2.44 -27.96 20.12
N LEU A 485 2.50 -28.89 19.18
CA LEU A 485 3.61 -29.00 18.24
C LEU A 485 3.66 -27.74 17.37
N SER A 486 4.86 -27.23 17.17
CA SER A 486 5.12 -26.17 16.19
C SER A 486 4.96 -26.69 14.76
N PRO A 487 4.71 -25.81 13.77
CA PRO A 487 4.69 -26.22 12.35
C PRO A 487 5.95 -26.98 11.92
N LEU A 488 7.10 -26.61 12.49
CA LEU A 488 8.38 -27.28 12.25
C LEU A 488 8.36 -28.74 12.73
N GLU A 489 7.93 -28.99 13.95
CA GLU A 489 7.85 -30.33 14.52
C GLU A 489 6.81 -31.20 13.79
N VAL A 490 5.70 -30.62 13.34
CA VAL A 490 4.70 -31.32 12.52
C VAL A 490 5.28 -31.71 11.16
N GLY A 491 5.97 -30.78 10.48
CA GLY A 491 6.64 -31.05 9.21
C GLY A 491 7.72 -32.13 9.34
N GLN A 492 8.49 -32.13 10.44
CA GLN A 492 9.52 -33.15 10.71
C GLN A 492 8.91 -34.53 10.91
N LEU A 493 7.81 -34.62 11.66
CA LEU A 493 7.10 -35.87 11.90
C LEU A 493 6.58 -36.48 10.59
N PHE A 494 6.04 -35.64 9.69
CA PHE A 494 5.63 -36.05 8.35
C PHE A 494 6.83 -36.53 7.52
N ALA A 495 7.82 -35.66 7.30
CA ALA A 495 8.96 -35.91 6.42
C ALA A 495 9.70 -37.20 6.78
N THR A 496 9.89 -37.44 8.08
CA THR A 496 10.59 -38.63 8.59
C THR A 496 9.77 -39.90 8.36
N THR A 497 8.47 -39.88 8.64
CA THR A 497 7.62 -41.09 8.53
C THR A 497 7.34 -41.43 7.06
N ALA A 498 7.12 -40.41 6.22
CA ALA A 498 6.89 -40.56 4.79
C ALA A 498 8.18 -40.85 4.01
N ASN A 499 9.35 -40.52 4.60
CA ASN A 499 10.62 -40.43 3.91
C ASN A 499 10.54 -39.52 2.66
N GLU A 500 9.90 -38.36 2.84
CA GLU A 500 9.67 -37.34 1.82
C GLU A 500 10.29 -36.00 2.24
N ASN A 501 10.61 -35.15 1.27
CA ASN A 501 11.07 -33.80 1.54
C ASN A 501 9.86 -32.85 1.49
N ILE A 502 9.73 -31.98 2.48
CA ILE A 502 8.62 -31.02 2.58
C ILE A 502 9.13 -29.62 2.85
N CYS A 503 8.49 -28.67 2.19
CA CYS A 503 8.63 -27.25 2.43
C CYS A 503 7.56 -26.81 3.42
N ILE A 504 7.95 -26.46 4.63
CA ILE A 504 6.95 -26.13 5.67
C ILE A 504 6.30 -24.78 5.39
N VAL A 505 7.11 -23.82 4.92
CA VAL A 505 6.73 -22.45 4.57
C VAL A 505 7.65 -21.98 3.44
N TYR A 506 7.10 -21.30 2.44
CA TYR A 506 7.89 -20.53 1.47
C TYR A 506 8.31 -19.22 2.17
N PRO A 507 9.60 -18.98 2.39
CA PRO A 507 10.04 -17.76 3.06
C PRO A 507 9.69 -16.53 2.25
N GLU A 508 9.52 -15.41 2.94
CA GLU A 508 9.37 -14.12 2.29
C GLU A 508 10.65 -13.80 1.50
N GLY A 509 10.50 -13.54 0.20
CA GLY A 509 11.64 -13.42 -0.72
C GLY A 509 11.92 -14.66 -1.58
N ASP A 510 11.27 -15.80 -1.32
CA ASP A 510 11.29 -16.96 -2.25
C ASP A 510 10.26 -16.73 -3.36
N LEU A 511 10.75 -16.19 -4.48
CA LEU A 511 9.95 -15.79 -5.63
C LEU A 511 9.82 -16.94 -6.64
N ASN A 512 10.65 -17.98 -6.58
CA ASN A 512 10.58 -19.17 -7.44
C ASN A 512 9.86 -20.37 -6.80
N LYS A 513 9.52 -20.28 -5.52
CA LYS A 513 8.86 -21.30 -4.71
C LYS A 513 9.67 -22.59 -4.67
N ASP A 514 10.98 -22.49 -4.56
CA ASP A 514 11.88 -23.63 -4.38
C ASP A 514 12.27 -23.89 -2.92
N CYS A 515 11.69 -23.10 -2.00
CA CYS A 515 11.84 -23.16 -0.56
C CYS A 515 13.19 -22.66 -0.03
N LYS A 516 13.85 -21.84 -0.85
CA LYS A 516 15.10 -21.16 -0.56
C LYS A 516 14.98 -19.72 -1.02
N VAL A 517 15.72 -18.84 -0.37
CA VAL A 517 15.98 -17.50 -0.90
C VAL A 517 17.41 -17.49 -1.40
N ASP A 518 17.57 -17.45 -2.72
CA ASP A 518 18.88 -17.57 -3.35
C ASP A 518 19.08 -16.64 -4.57
N PHE A 519 20.14 -16.89 -5.35
CA PHE A 519 20.48 -16.06 -6.50
C PHE A 519 19.37 -16.02 -7.56
N GLU A 520 18.53 -17.05 -7.67
CA GLU A 520 17.43 -17.09 -8.63
C GLU A 520 16.32 -16.11 -8.24
N ASP A 521 16.06 -15.93 -6.94
CA ASP A 521 15.11 -14.93 -6.44
C ASP A 521 15.65 -13.51 -6.59
N PHE A 522 16.93 -13.31 -6.29
CA PHE A 522 17.60 -12.03 -6.52
C PHE A 522 17.59 -11.63 -7.99
N ALA A 523 17.74 -12.61 -8.90
CA ALA A 523 17.62 -12.36 -10.33
C ALA A 523 16.21 -11.89 -10.70
N LYS A 524 15.16 -12.39 -10.06
CA LYS A 524 13.77 -11.94 -10.28
C LYS A 524 13.54 -10.52 -9.77
N VAL A 525 14.02 -10.17 -8.59
CA VAL A 525 13.95 -8.77 -8.11
C VAL A 525 14.73 -7.84 -9.03
N SER A 526 15.95 -8.23 -9.43
CA SER A 526 16.77 -7.45 -10.35
C SER A 526 16.13 -7.24 -11.73
N GLN A 527 15.37 -8.21 -12.25
CA GLN A 527 14.63 -8.05 -13.50
C GLN A 527 13.44 -7.10 -13.39
N ASN A 528 12.95 -6.88 -12.17
CA ASN A 528 11.81 -6.02 -11.89
C ASN A 528 12.22 -4.71 -11.21
N ILE A 529 13.51 -4.46 -10.96
CA ILE A 529 13.99 -3.23 -10.33
C ILE A 529 13.48 -2.00 -11.11
N ASN A 530 13.05 -0.98 -10.37
CA ASN A 530 12.39 0.23 -10.89
C ASN A 530 11.02 -0.02 -11.57
N LYS A 531 10.45 -1.22 -11.51
CA LYS A 531 9.02 -1.38 -11.81
C LYS A 531 8.23 -0.77 -10.67
N SER A 532 7.28 0.06 -11.05
CA SER A 532 6.36 0.71 -10.14
C SER A 532 4.96 0.57 -10.70
N ASN A 533 4.03 0.17 -9.85
CA ASN A 533 2.60 0.30 -10.13
C ASN A 533 2.01 1.52 -9.40
N LEU A 534 2.87 2.38 -8.85
CA LEU A 534 2.48 3.58 -8.13
C LEU A 534 1.95 4.62 -9.13
N ILE A 535 0.65 4.87 -9.07
CA ILE A 535 0.00 6.00 -9.70
C ILE A 535 0.02 7.18 -8.73
N TYR A 536 0.68 8.24 -9.19
CA TYR A 536 0.51 9.58 -8.67
C TYR A 536 -0.77 10.19 -9.24
N PRO A 537 -1.45 11.06 -8.49
CA PRO A 537 -2.59 11.79 -9.03
C PRO A 537 -2.18 12.55 -10.30
N THR A 538 -2.72 12.17 -11.45
CA THR A 538 -2.66 13.04 -12.62
C THR A 538 -3.67 14.15 -12.40
N VAL A 539 -3.17 15.33 -12.11
CA VAL A 539 -4.01 16.52 -12.04
C VAL A 539 -3.98 17.20 -13.41
N PRO A 540 -5.09 17.85 -13.81
CA PRO A 540 -5.14 18.67 -15.01
C PRO A 540 -3.87 19.51 -15.19
N ASP A 541 -3.45 19.62 -16.44
CA ASP A 541 -2.31 20.37 -16.96
C ASP A 541 -2.52 21.89 -16.77
N VAL A 542 -2.69 22.30 -15.52
CA VAL A 542 -2.79 23.69 -15.08
C VAL A 542 -1.40 24.05 -14.56
N PRO A 543 -0.66 24.91 -15.28
CA PRO A 543 0.63 25.37 -14.83
C PRO A 543 0.49 26.07 -13.48
N THR A 544 1.41 25.78 -12.57
CA THR A 544 1.54 26.42 -11.26
C THR A 544 2.66 27.44 -11.28
N ILE A 545 2.41 28.60 -10.68
CA ILE A 545 3.46 29.58 -10.41
C ILE A 545 4.02 29.33 -9.01
N ILE A 546 5.34 29.23 -8.93
CA ILE A 546 6.09 29.06 -7.69
C ILE A 546 6.90 30.32 -7.43
N ASP A 547 6.64 30.96 -6.30
CA ASP A 547 7.40 32.10 -5.81
C ASP A 547 8.54 31.58 -4.92
N VAL A 548 9.78 31.73 -5.38
CA VAL A 548 10.99 31.22 -4.73
C VAL A 548 11.78 32.37 -4.12
N MET A 549 12.31 32.17 -2.91
CA MET A 549 13.32 33.05 -2.31
C MET A 549 14.59 32.25 -1.99
N ASN A 550 15.75 32.86 -2.24
CA ASN A 550 17.05 32.41 -1.72
C ASN A 550 17.60 33.51 -0.79
N PHE A 551 17.99 33.15 0.43
CA PHE A 551 18.41 34.14 1.41
C PHE A 551 19.45 33.60 2.41
N ASN A 552 20.71 34.02 2.24
CA ASN A 552 21.71 33.90 3.29
C ASN A 552 21.37 34.92 4.39
N ILE A 553 20.95 34.44 5.56
CA ILE A 553 20.46 35.29 6.64
C ILE A 553 21.54 35.62 7.66
N ARG A 554 22.82 35.30 7.42
CA ARG A 554 23.95 35.49 8.33
C ARG A 554 23.80 34.75 9.67
N TYR A 555 24.81 34.00 10.09
CA TYR A 555 24.69 33.24 11.34
C TYR A 555 24.57 34.14 12.58
N GLY A 556 23.65 33.80 13.48
CA GLY A 556 23.19 34.72 14.52
C GLY A 556 24.14 34.90 15.71
N THR A 557 25.18 34.07 15.81
CA THR A 557 26.22 34.18 16.83
C THR A 557 27.46 34.94 16.35
N ALA A 558 27.40 35.56 15.16
CA ALA A 558 28.46 36.43 14.67
C ALA A 558 28.61 37.68 15.56
N ASP A 559 29.86 38.13 15.77
CA ASP A 559 30.15 39.38 16.48
C ASP A 559 29.96 40.59 15.55
N ASP A 560 28.73 40.78 15.08
CA ASP A 560 28.37 41.79 14.08
C ASP A 560 27.94 43.13 14.74
N GLY A 561 28.08 43.27 16.06
CA GLY A 561 27.75 44.51 16.79
C GLY A 561 26.30 44.98 16.56
N GLU A 562 26.14 46.19 16.02
CA GLU A 562 24.82 46.74 15.65
C GLU A 562 24.12 45.95 14.53
N ASN A 563 24.84 45.09 13.80
CA ASN A 563 24.27 44.19 12.79
C ASN A 563 24.06 42.76 13.33
N SER A 564 24.18 42.55 14.65
CA SER A 564 23.88 41.25 15.27
C SER A 564 22.41 40.84 15.05
N TRP A 565 22.16 39.53 15.09
CA TRP A 565 20.84 38.93 14.88
C TRP A 565 19.72 39.61 15.68
N GLU A 566 20.00 39.94 16.95
CA GLU A 566 19.02 40.55 17.84
C GLU A 566 18.40 41.83 17.27
N TYR A 567 19.18 42.60 16.51
CA TYR A 567 18.75 43.88 15.95
C TYR A 567 18.25 43.80 14.51
N ARG A 568 18.28 42.64 13.86
CA ARG A 568 17.88 42.47 12.45
C ARG A 568 16.84 41.37 12.23
N LYS A 569 16.56 40.54 13.23
CA LYS A 569 15.54 39.48 13.17
C LYS A 569 14.18 39.98 12.68
N ASP A 570 13.71 41.14 13.13
CA ASP A 570 12.44 41.74 12.68
C ASP A 570 12.50 42.21 11.21
N LEU A 571 13.66 42.69 10.75
CA LEU A 571 13.86 43.06 9.34
C LEU A 571 13.87 41.83 8.43
N VAL A 572 14.41 40.70 8.91
CA VAL A 572 14.36 39.42 8.21
C VAL A 572 12.92 38.96 8.05
N ILE A 573 12.11 39.00 9.13
CA ILE A 573 10.67 38.68 9.05
C ILE A 573 9.98 39.61 8.05
N HIS A 574 10.19 40.91 8.16
CA HIS A 574 9.55 41.89 7.29
C HIS A 574 9.83 41.62 5.81
N VAL A 575 11.07 41.29 5.44
CA VAL A 575 11.42 41.02 4.04
C VAL A 575 10.80 39.72 3.54
N ILE A 576 10.73 38.68 4.38
CA ILE A 576 10.07 37.42 4.01
C ILE A 576 8.56 37.64 3.88
N GLU A 577 7.90 38.31 4.83
CA GLU A 577 6.47 38.61 4.78
C GLU A 577 6.10 39.48 3.57
N ALA A 578 6.92 40.50 3.27
CA ALA A 578 6.67 41.40 2.15
C ALA A 578 6.82 40.72 0.80
N ALA A 579 7.77 39.79 0.67
CA ALA A 579 7.94 38.99 -0.55
C ALA A 579 6.90 37.88 -0.66
N ASN A 580 6.38 37.38 0.46
CA ASN A 580 5.42 36.28 0.56
C ASN A 580 5.75 35.07 -0.35
N PRO A 581 6.99 34.54 -0.31
CA PRO A 581 7.39 33.43 -1.18
C PRO A 581 6.61 32.16 -0.85
N ASP A 582 6.49 31.25 -1.80
CA ASP A 582 5.94 29.93 -1.52
C ASP A 582 6.97 29.02 -0.86
N ILE A 583 8.25 29.19 -1.23
CA ILE A 583 9.37 28.37 -0.76
C ILE A 583 10.66 29.19 -0.64
N ILE A 584 11.46 28.91 0.40
CA ILE A 584 12.65 29.67 0.79
C ILE A 584 13.82 28.73 1.03
N GLY A 585 14.93 28.95 0.33
CA GLY A 585 16.24 28.41 0.71
C GLY A 585 16.96 29.37 1.65
N LEU A 586 17.22 28.94 2.89
CA LEU A 586 17.98 29.72 3.87
C LEU A 586 19.42 29.20 3.97
N GLN A 587 20.40 30.09 4.12
CA GLN A 587 21.79 29.74 4.44
C GLN A 587 22.26 30.47 5.71
N GLU A 588 23.30 29.92 6.35
CA GLU A 588 23.88 30.37 7.63
C GLU A 588 22.91 30.38 8.83
N ALA A 589 21.70 29.91 8.66
CA ALA A 589 20.69 29.93 9.70
C ALA A 589 21.04 28.95 10.83
N LEU A 590 21.09 29.42 12.07
CA LEU A 590 21.16 28.57 13.26
C LEU A 590 19.74 28.19 13.72
N ARG A 591 19.61 27.07 14.43
CA ARG A 591 18.32 26.54 14.91
C ARG A 591 17.41 27.61 15.55
N PHE A 592 17.94 28.42 16.47
CA PHE A 592 17.16 29.47 17.14
C PHE A 592 16.71 30.60 16.20
N GLN A 593 17.44 30.86 15.11
CA GLN A 593 17.02 31.85 14.10
C GLN A 593 15.85 31.29 13.30
N ILE A 594 15.92 30.03 12.90
CA ILE A 594 14.83 29.36 12.17
C ILE A 594 13.58 29.23 13.04
N ASP A 595 13.73 28.87 14.32
CA ASP A 595 12.61 28.81 15.27
C ASP A 595 11.93 30.16 15.43
N TYR A 596 12.72 31.24 15.50
CA TYR A 596 12.18 32.60 15.53
C TYR A 596 11.42 32.94 14.24
N ILE A 597 11.97 32.61 13.07
CA ILE A 597 11.28 32.81 11.77
C ILE A 597 9.95 32.07 11.74
N ARG A 598 9.94 30.77 12.07
CA ARG A 598 8.72 29.95 12.06
C ARG A 598 7.69 30.38 13.11
N SER A 599 8.13 30.92 14.24
CA SER A 599 7.21 31.45 15.25
C SER A 599 6.48 32.72 14.79
N ASN A 600 7.07 33.50 13.89
CA ASN A 600 6.46 34.69 13.30
C ASN A 600 5.77 34.40 11.95
N LEU A 601 6.13 33.28 11.29
CA LEU A 601 5.57 32.83 10.02
C LEU A 601 4.93 31.43 10.15
N PRO A 602 3.82 31.28 10.91
CA PRO A 602 3.26 29.97 11.26
C PRO A 602 2.72 29.16 10.07
N GLY A 603 2.56 29.78 8.89
CA GLY A 603 2.18 29.11 7.64
C GLY A 603 3.32 28.35 6.95
N TYR A 604 4.56 28.45 7.46
CA TYR A 604 5.72 27.78 6.88
C TYR A 604 6.16 26.56 7.70
N ASN A 605 6.24 25.43 7.01
CA ASN A 605 6.94 24.24 7.48
C ASN A 605 8.40 24.26 7.05
N GLU A 606 9.15 23.27 7.52
CA GLU A 606 10.61 23.19 7.38
C GLU A 606 11.06 21.78 7.06
N ILE A 607 12.07 21.66 6.20
CA ILE A 607 12.97 20.51 6.16
C ILE A 607 14.44 20.98 6.23
N GLY A 608 15.30 20.12 6.78
CA GLY A 608 16.75 20.34 6.83
C GLY A 608 17.40 19.95 8.14
N GLU A 609 18.69 19.67 8.07
CA GLU A 609 19.52 19.28 9.22
C GLU A 609 20.69 20.26 9.39
N GLY A 610 21.15 20.44 10.64
CA GLY A 610 22.33 21.22 10.91
C GLY A 610 23.58 20.55 10.35
N ARG A 611 24.50 21.32 9.77
CA ARG A 611 25.70 20.78 9.10
C ARG A 611 26.67 20.01 10.00
N SER A 612 26.49 20.05 11.32
CA SER A 612 27.26 19.23 12.27
C SER A 612 26.50 17.99 12.75
N GLY A 613 25.30 17.73 12.20
CA GLY A 613 24.41 16.64 12.57
C GLY A 613 23.31 17.05 13.55
N GLY A 614 22.12 16.47 13.36
CA GLY A 614 20.90 16.76 14.09
C GLY A 614 20.59 18.25 14.09
N THR A 615 20.49 18.82 15.29
CA THR A 615 20.16 20.24 15.43
C THR A 615 21.37 21.19 15.43
N ASN A 616 22.59 20.67 15.25
CA ASN A 616 23.83 21.41 15.51
C ASN A 616 24.43 22.07 14.25
N GLY A 617 24.90 23.31 14.42
CA GLY A 617 25.55 24.08 13.36
C GLY A 617 24.58 24.88 12.50
N GLU A 618 25.11 25.50 11.45
CA GLU A 618 24.33 26.22 10.44
C GLU A 618 23.56 25.24 9.55
N TYR A 619 22.41 25.67 9.06
CA TYR A 619 21.50 24.91 8.20
C TYR A 619 21.50 25.50 6.81
N ASN A 620 21.21 24.63 5.85
CA ASN A 620 20.68 25.03 4.54
C ASN A 620 19.18 24.70 4.51
N SER A 621 18.42 25.26 5.45
CA SER A 621 17.02 24.90 5.67
C SER A 621 16.14 25.29 4.48
N ILE A 622 15.12 24.49 4.18
CA ILE A 622 14.08 24.83 3.21
C ILE A 622 12.80 25.10 3.98
N LEU A 623 12.33 26.35 3.95
CA LEU A 623 11.02 26.72 4.48
C LEU A 623 9.99 26.76 3.36
N TYR A 624 8.79 26.23 3.58
CA TYR A 624 7.77 26.15 2.54
C TYR A 624 6.37 26.34 3.10
N ARG A 625 5.48 26.95 2.31
CA ARG A 625 4.06 27.12 2.65
C ARG A 625 3.36 25.77 2.77
N SER A 626 2.94 25.41 3.98
CA SER A 626 2.33 24.10 4.25
C SER A 626 0.92 23.96 3.68
N ASP A 627 0.24 25.08 3.45
CA ASP A 627 -1.06 25.17 2.80
C ASP A 627 -0.99 25.04 1.27
N LYS A 628 0.19 25.29 0.68
CA LYS A 628 0.42 25.15 -0.77
C LYS A 628 1.13 23.85 -1.14
N PHE A 629 2.06 23.37 -0.32
CA PHE A 629 2.84 22.17 -0.62
C PHE A 629 2.71 21.07 0.43
N SER A 630 2.68 19.82 -0.02
CA SER A 630 3.17 18.69 0.76
C SER A 630 4.61 18.35 0.35
N VAL A 631 5.35 17.73 1.27
CA VAL A 631 6.70 17.23 1.02
C VAL A 631 6.68 15.72 1.13
N ASP A 632 7.26 15.03 0.17
CA ASP A 632 7.50 13.60 0.26
C ASP A 632 8.70 13.38 1.17
N ILE A 633 8.43 13.00 2.42
CA ILE A 633 9.47 12.86 3.45
C ILE A 633 10.47 11.76 3.10
N MET A 634 10.04 10.72 2.37
CA MET A 634 10.90 9.62 1.94
C MET A 634 11.83 10.04 0.80
N ASN A 635 11.43 11.05 0.03
CA ASN A 635 12.21 11.70 -1.02
C ASN A 635 12.63 13.12 -0.60
N SER A 636 13.22 13.22 0.60
CA SER A 636 13.83 14.44 1.11
C SER A 636 15.03 14.12 2.00
N GLY A 637 15.93 15.07 2.21
CA GLY A 637 17.06 14.85 3.13
C GLY A 637 18.12 15.94 3.08
N THR A 638 19.22 15.69 3.80
CA THR A 638 20.42 16.52 3.79
C THR A 638 21.63 15.63 3.52
N PHE A 639 22.51 16.04 2.61
CA PHE A 639 23.78 15.36 2.35
C PHE A 639 24.95 16.32 2.48
N TRP A 640 26.11 15.78 2.91
CA TRP A 640 27.34 16.52 3.11
C TRP A 640 28.18 16.57 1.83
N LEU A 641 28.74 17.74 1.56
CA LEU A 641 29.59 17.97 0.40
C LEU A 641 31.01 17.48 0.73
N SER A 642 31.17 16.16 0.69
CA SER A 642 32.40 15.43 0.99
C SER A 642 32.43 14.08 0.25
N ASP A 643 33.50 13.29 0.42
CA ASP A 643 33.58 11.92 -0.10
C ASP A 643 32.69 10.92 0.66
N THR A 644 32.09 11.33 1.78
CA THR A 644 31.14 10.53 2.56
C THR A 644 29.85 11.32 2.81
N PRO A 645 29.06 11.56 1.76
CA PRO A 645 27.92 12.49 1.79
C PRO A 645 26.80 12.11 2.77
N GLU A 646 26.72 10.85 3.18
CA GLU A 646 25.74 10.33 4.15
C GLU A 646 26.22 10.45 5.60
N VAL A 647 27.48 10.86 5.84
CA VAL A 647 28.05 10.94 7.19
C VAL A 647 27.94 12.38 7.72
N PRO A 648 27.16 12.61 8.80
CA PRO A 648 27.01 13.94 9.37
C PRO A 648 28.33 14.56 9.81
N GLY A 649 28.55 15.83 9.45
CA GLY A 649 29.74 16.61 9.79
C GLY A 649 31.00 16.29 8.98
N SER A 650 30.90 15.46 7.94
CA SER A 650 32.04 15.04 7.13
C SER A 650 32.65 16.17 6.29
N LYS A 651 33.98 16.07 6.05
CA LYS A 651 34.82 17.04 5.32
C LYS A 651 36.00 16.31 4.68
N SER A 652 36.26 16.51 3.38
CA SER A 652 37.38 15.82 2.71
C SER A 652 38.07 16.59 1.58
N TRP A 653 37.48 17.68 1.05
CA TRP A 653 38.01 18.39 -0.13
C TRP A 653 38.74 19.69 0.21
N GLY A 654 39.26 19.79 1.44
CA GLY A 654 39.93 21.00 1.95
C GLY A 654 38.97 22.07 2.48
N ASN A 655 37.66 21.79 2.54
CA ASN A 655 36.69 22.61 3.24
C ASN A 655 36.97 22.61 4.76
N ILE A 656 37.02 23.80 5.37
CA ILE A 656 37.33 23.95 6.81
C ILE A 656 36.11 23.59 7.66
N GLN A 657 34.92 24.01 7.22
CA GLN A 657 33.64 23.65 7.82
C GLN A 657 32.93 22.58 6.98
N PRO A 658 32.08 21.72 7.59
CA PRO A 658 31.19 20.86 6.82
C PRO A 658 30.28 21.75 5.97
N ARG A 659 30.05 21.37 4.72
CA ARG A 659 29.08 22.02 3.83
C ARG A 659 28.02 20.99 3.46
N ILE A 660 26.79 21.43 3.26
CA ILE A 660 25.64 20.54 3.06
C ILE A 660 24.79 20.99 1.89
N CYS A 661 23.96 20.10 1.36
CA CYS A 661 22.81 20.43 0.54
C CYS A 661 21.58 19.75 1.15
N THR A 662 20.56 20.55 1.44
CA THR A 662 19.24 20.06 1.83
C THR A 662 18.38 20.00 0.58
N TRP A 663 17.56 18.97 0.46
CA TRP A 663 16.67 18.81 -0.68
C TRP A 663 15.35 18.15 -0.32
N GLY A 664 14.35 18.31 -1.16
CA GLY A 664 13.07 17.61 -1.05
C GLY A 664 12.28 17.59 -2.34
N LYS A 665 11.45 16.54 -2.50
CA LYS A 665 10.40 16.44 -3.50
C LYS A 665 9.11 17.06 -2.94
N PHE A 666 8.60 18.08 -3.62
CA PHE A 666 7.42 18.83 -3.25
C PHE A 666 6.27 18.55 -4.22
N ILE A 667 5.06 18.57 -3.68
CA ILE A 667 3.81 18.39 -4.43
C ILE A 667 2.93 19.60 -4.13
N GLU A 668 2.56 20.37 -5.15
CA GLU A 668 1.61 21.48 -4.98
C GLU A 668 0.19 20.94 -4.83
N ARG A 669 -0.50 21.33 -3.76
CA ARG A 669 -1.72 20.65 -3.30
C ARG A 669 -2.93 20.81 -4.22
N ASN A 670 -2.98 21.87 -5.03
CA ASN A 670 -4.13 22.17 -5.89
C ASN A 670 -3.97 21.57 -7.30
N THR A 671 -2.73 21.53 -7.76
CA THR A 671 -2.33 21.17 -9.13
C THR A 671 -1.56 19.86 -9.20
N ASN A 672 -1.20 19.26 -8.05
CA ASN A 672 -0.30 18.12 -7.88
C ASN A 672 0.97 18.17 -8.74
N VAL A 673 1.40 19.37 -9.15
CA VAL A 673 2.66 19.56 -9.84
C VAL A 673 3.78 19.17 -8.89
N ILE A 674 4.62 18.24 -9.36
CA ILE A 674 5.79 17.75 -8.64
C ILE A 674 7.00 18.57 -9.05
N PHE A 675 7.79 18.99 -8.06
CA PHE A 675 9.10 19.57 -8.31
C PHE A 675 10.07 19.24 -7.19
N TYR A 676 11.37 19.32 -7.49
CA TYR A 676 12.42 19.17 -6.49
C TYR A 676 13.01 20.53 -6.10
N PHE A 677 13.37 20.71 -4.85
CA PHE A 677 14.05 21.91 -4.38
C PHE A 677 15.34 21.52 -3.69
N TYR A 678 16.46 22.10 -4.12
CA TYR A 678 17.79 21.91 -3.55
C TYR A 678 18.27 23.25 -3.00
N ASN A 679 18.80 23.24 -1.78
CA ASN A 679 19.37 24.42 -1.15
C ASN A 679 20.78 24.12 -0.64
N THR A 680 21.76 24.96 -0.97
CA THR A 680 23.16 24.75 -0.59
C THR A 680 23.89 26.02 -0.15
N HIS A 681 25.08 25.84 0.42
CA HIS A 681 26.01 26.89 0.76
C HIS A 681 27.42 26.32 0.54
N LEU A 682 28.07 26.75 -0.54
CA LEU A 682 29.37 26.22 -0.96
C LEU A 682 30.53 26.77 -0.13
N ASP A 683 31.70 26.13 -0.22
CA ASP A 683 32.87 26.55 0.56
C ASP A 683 33.46 27.87 0.05
N GLN A 684 33.69 28.81 0.97
CA GLN A 684 34.20 30.14 0.66
C GLN A 684 35.69 30.19 0.30
N ASN A 685 36.48 29.16 0.61
CA ASN A 685 37.95 29.21 0.48
C ASN A 685 38.49 28.24 -0.58
N SER A 686 37.97 27.01 -0.62
CA SER A 686 38.51 25.93 -1.44
C SER A 686 37.78 25.83 -2.77
N ASP A 687 38.43 26.29 -3.85
CA ASP A 687 37.94 26.07 -5.21
C ASP A 687 37.76 24.58 -5.53
N TYR A 688 38.70 23.75 -5.07
CA TYR A 688 38.62 22.31 -5.23
C TYR A 688 37.37 21.72 -4.56
N ALA A 689 37.03 22.19 -3.35
CA ALA A 689 35.80 21.76 -2.67
C ALA A 689 34.56 22.18 -3.46
N ARG A 690 34.47 23.44 -3.92
CA ARG A 690 33.30 23.92 -4.68
C ARG A 690 33.07 23.14 -5.97
N ARG A 691 34.12 22.86 -6.74
CA ARG A 691 34.02 22.07 -7.98
C ARG A 691 33.48 20.67 -7.72
N ARG A 692 33.95 20.00 -6.68
CA ARG A 692 33.44 18.68 -6.28
C ARG A 692 32.01 18.76 -5.73
N SER A 693 31.68 19.82 -5.00
CA SER A 693 30.33 20.06 -4.51
C SER A 693 29.30 20.16 -5.62
N VAL A 694 29.53 20.99 -6.64
CA VAL A 694 28.55 21.12 -7.73
C VAL A 694 28.47 19.86 -8.60
N LYS A 695 29.57 19.11 -8.77
CA LYS A 695 29.52 17.78 -9.37
C LYS A 695 28.64 16.83 -8.57
N LEU A 696 28.84 16.74 -7.25
CA LEU A 696 28.02 15.89 -6.38
C LEU A 696 26.54 16.32 -6.38
N ILE A 697 26.25 17.61 -6.36
CA ILE A 697 24.87 18.12 -6.46
C ILE A 697 24.24 17.70 -7.79
N ALA A 698 24.96 17.84 -8.91
CA ALA A 698 24.47 17.41 -10.22
C ALA A 698 24.25 15.89 -10.30
N GLU A 699 25.12 15.08 -9.70
CA GLU A 699 24.94 13.62 -9.58
C GLU A 699 23.69 13.27 -8.76
N ARG A 700 23.42 13.99 -7.66
CA ARG A 700 22.21 13.79 -6.85
C ARG A 700 20.94 14.20 -7.57
N ILE A 701 20.95 15.33 -8.27
CA ILE A 701 19.83 15.75 -9.11
C ILE A 701 19.53 14.68 -10.16
N ALA A 702 20.55 14.19 -10.87
CA ALA A 702 20.40 13.14 -11.88
C ALA A 702 19.87 11.81 -11.33
N ALA A 703 20.13 11.50 -10.06
CA ALA A 703 19.62 10.30 -9.40
C ALA A 703 18.15 10.43 -8.97
N HIS A 704 17.66 11.66 -8.74
CA HIS A 704 16.31 11.89 -8.23
C HIS A 704 15.30 12.37 -9.28
N VAL A 705 15.76 13.10 -10.29
CA VAL A 705 14.91 13.82 -11.25
C VAL A 705 14.82 13.05 -12.56
N ASN A 706 13.61 12.68 -12.97
CA ASN A 706 13.36 12.06 -14.27
C ASN A 706 12.59 13.03 -15.18
N ASN A 707 13.28 14.07 -15.64
CA ASN A 707 12.74 15.25 -16.34
C ASN A 707 11.87 16.19 -15.50
N ASP A 708 11.67 15.94 -14.20
CA ASP A 708 10.89 16.81 -13.31
C ASP A 708 11.43 18.23 -13.21
N SER A 709 10.52 19.19 -12.95
CA SER A 709 10.90 20.56 -12.63
C SER A 709 11.73 20.56 -11.33
N PHE A 710 12.77 21.40 -11.27
CA PHE A 710 13.52 21.55 -10.03
C PHE A 710 14.12 22.95 -9.87
N PHE A 711 14.48 23.28 -8.64
CA PHE A 711 15.17 24.52 -8.29
C PHE A 711 16.46 24.18 -7.55
N VAL A 712 17.53 24.92 -7.83
CA VAL A 712 18.75 24.91 -7.02
C VAL A 712 18.99 26.31 -6.51
N THR A 713 18.91 26.48 -5.20
CA THR A 713 19.16 27.74 -4.50
C THR A 713 20.41 27.64 -3.66
N GLY A 714 21.04 28.77 -3.37
CA GLY A 714 22.13 28.81 -2.41
C GLY A 714 23.06 29.99 -2.54
N ASP A 715 23.98 30.04 -1.59
CA ASP A 715 25.18 30.86 -1.61
C ASP A 715 26.33 30.02 -2.21
N PHE A 716 26.79 30.40 -3.40
CA PHE A 716 27.79 29.66 -4.16
C PHE A 716 29.22 30.11 -3.88
N ASN A 717 29.42 31.18 -3.10
CA ASN A 717 30.72 31.74 -2.76
C ASN A 717 31.71 31.82 -3.95
N PRO A 718 31.44 32.66 -4.97
CA PRO A 718 32.36 32.82 -6.09
C PRO A 718 33.68 33.42 -5.59
N LEU A 719 34.83 32.93 -6.10
CA LEU A 719 36.15 33.46 -5.72
C LEU A 719 36.56 34.70 -6.51
N GLU A 720 35.98 34.87 -7.70
CA GLU A 720 36.26 36.02 -8.56
C GLU A 720 35.14 37.05 -8.41
N ASP A 721 35.53 38.32 -8.27
CA ASP A 721 34.60 39.46 -8.26
C ASP A 721 34.26 39.85 -9.71
N ASP A 722 33.65 38.90 -10.45
CA ASP A 722 33.15 39.09 -11.82
C ASP A 722 31.64 39.35 -11.78
N PRO A 723 31.18 40.57 -12.11
CA PRO A 723 29.76 40.90 -12.09
C PRO A 723 28.96 40.09 -13.12
N LEU A 724 29.54 39.62 -14.22
CA LEU A 724 28.81 38.79 -15.19
C LEU A 724 28.78 37.31 -14.78
N SER A 725 29.75 36.88 -13.97
CA SER A 725 29.95 35.48 -13.54
C SER A 725 30.10 34.49 -14.70
N GLU A 726 30.29 34.97 -15.94
CA GLU A 726 30.35 34.15 -17.16
C GLU A 726 31.59 33.26 -17.21
N ASN A 727 32.68 33.69 -16.56
CA ASN A 727 33.94 32.96 -16.51
C ASN A 727 34.08 32.07 -15.27
N ASP A 728 33.11 32.11 -14.35
CA ASP A 728 33.16 31.27 -13.15
C ASP A 728 32.90 29.81 -13.54
N PHE A 729 33.89 28.96 -13.27
CA PHE A 729 33.83 27.53 -13.57
C PHE A 729 32.60 26.85 -12.97
N ILE A 730 32.19 27.25 -11.76
CA ILE A 730 31.04 26.67 -11.06
C ILE A 730 29.77 26.93 -11.87
N ILE A 731 29.59 28.16 -12.36
CA ILE A 731 28.44 28.55 -13.16
C ILE A 731 28.46 27.87 -14.53
N GLN A 732 29.62 27.85 -15.20
CA GLN A 732 29.79 27.12 -16.46
C GLN A 732 29.47 25.63 -16.33
N PHE A 733 29.89 25.00 -15.23
CA PHE A 733 29.60 23.59 -14.97
C PHE A 733 28.10 23.37 -14.74
N MET A 734 27.45 24.23 -13.93
CA MET A 734 26.01 24.16 -13.71
C MET A 734 25.21 24.34 -15.03
N ARG A 735 25.67 25.21 -15.94
CA ARG A 735 25.10 25.36 -17.30
C ARG A 735 25.41 24.20 -18.24
N GLY A 736 26.20 23.20 -17.83
CA GLY A 736 26.61 22.08 -18.68
C GLY A 736 27.61 22.43 -19.77
N GLU A 737 28.27 23.59 -19.68
CA GLU A 737 29.16 24.11 -20.72
C GLU A 737 30.59 23.56 -20.62
N VAL A 738 30.97 23.10 -19.42
CA VAL A 738 32.29 22.52 -19.14
C VAL A 738 32.14 21.16 -18.46
N LEU A 739 33.18 20.34 -18.61
CA LEU A 739 33.30 19.05 -17.92
C LEU A 739 34.27 19.16 -16.74
N TYR A 740 33.99 18.41 -15.68
CA TYR A 740 34.86 18.24 -14.53
C TYR A 740 35.10 16.76 -14.29
N ASP A 741 36.35 16.32 -14.38
CA ASP A 741 36.73 14.92 -14.13
C ASP A 741 35.88 13.93 -14.96
N GLY A 742 35.79 14.20 -16.27
CA GLY A 742 35.01 13.41 -17.23
C GLY A 742 33.49 13.54 -17.13
N TYR A 743 32.96 14.29 -16.17
CA TYR A 743 31.53 14.45 -15.91
C TYR A 743 31.04 15.83 -16.40
N THR A 744 29.89 15.86 -17.06
CA THR A 744 29.15 17.10 -17.40
C THR A 744 27.82 17.09 -16.66
N ASN A 745 27.26 18.24 -16.34
CA ASN A 745 25.93 18.30 -15.72
C ASN A 745 24.88 17.75 -16.72
N PRO A 746 24.24 16.60 -16.43
CA PRO A 746 23.22 16.03 -17.33
C PRO A 746 21.91 16.85 -17.35
N HIS A 747 21.71 17.73 -16.36
CA HIS A 747 20.58 18.64 -16.28
C HIS A 747 21.06 20.10 -16.24
N PRO A 748 21.46 20.68 -17.39
CA PRO A 748 21.86 22.08 -17.48
C PRO A 748 20.83 23.03 -16.84
N VAL A 749 21.31 24.01 -16.09
CA VAL A 749 20.47 25.02 -15.44
C VAL A 749 20.78 26.44 -15.92
N VAL A 750 19.83 27.36 -15.74
CA VAL A 750 19.97 28.80 -15.96
C VAL A 750 19.62 29.58 -14.69
N ASP A 751 20.30 30.69 -14.43
CA ASP A 751 19.98 31.58 -13.31
C ASP A 751 18.79 32.47 -13.67
N THR A 752 17.73 32.43 -12.86
CA THR A 752 16.46 33.13 -13.15
C THR A 752 16.65 34.64 -13.30
N PHE A 753 17.53 35.25 -12.51
CA PHE A 753 17.81 36.69 -12.64
C PHE A 753 18.51 37.01 -13.97
N ARG A 754 19.51 36.21 -14.37
CA ARG A 754 20.22 36.40 -15.64
C ARG A 754 19.35 36.13 -16.88
N VAL A 755 18.33 35.28 -16.75
CA VAL A 755 17.33 35.09 -17.82
C VAL A 755 16.62 36.41 -18.14
N LEU A 756 16.21 37.17 -17.11
CA LEU A 756 15.49 38.44 -17.30
C LEU A 756 16.40 39.66 -17.45
N TYR A 757 17.60 39.61 -16.85
CA TYR A 757 18.56 40.72 -16.80
C TYR A 757 19.97 40.26 -17.22
N PRO A 758 20.18 39.81 -18.47
CA PRO A 758 21.42 39.20 -18.91
C PRO A 758 22.63 40.12 -18.76
N ASP A 759 22.47 41.42 -19.01
CA ASP A 759 23.55 42.41 -19.03
C ASP A 759 23.65 43.28 -17.76
N GLU A 760 22.84 43.01 -16.71
CA GLU A 760 22.89 43.82 -15.48
C GLU A 760 24.20 43.61 -14.72
N ILE A 761 24.77 44.69 -14.22
CA ILE A 761 26.08 44.69 -13.53
C ILE A 761 25.96 45.02 -12.04
N ASN A 762 24.83 45.59 -11.60
CA ASN A 762 24.54 45.84 -10.19
C ASN A 762 23.94 44.59 -9.53
N VAL A 763 24.71 43.52 -9.51
CA VAL A 763 24.25 42.18 -9.10
C VAL A 763 24.88 41.66 -7.82
N ALA A 764 25.66 42.49 -7.10
CA ALA A 764 26.29 42.03 -5.87
C ALA A 764 25.25 41.55 -4.87
N CYS A 765 25.29 40.27 -4.50
CA CYS A 765 24.39 39.73 -3.50
C CYS A 765 24.96 39.90 -2.08
N TYR A 766 26.27 39.67 -1.92
CA TYR A 766 27.01 40.00 -0.70
C TYR A 766 27.40 41.48 -0.67
N HIS A 767 27.04 42.16 0.42
CA HIS A 767 27.31 43.58 0.62
C HIS A 767 27.92 43.90 1.98
N ASN A 768 28.17 42.92 2.85
CA ASN A 768 28.84 43.11 4.15
C ASN A 768 28.20 44.25 4.99
N PHE A 769 26.86 44.33 4.99
CA PHE A 769 26.09 45.41 5.62
C PHE A 769 26.39 46.84 5.09
N THR A 770 27.11 47.01 3.98
CA THR A 770 27.49 48.34 3.44
C THR A 770 26.47 48.91 2.45
N GLY A 771 25.63 48.07 1.86
CA GLY A 771 24.74 48.47 0.77
C GLY A 771 25.36 48.43 -0.63
N ARG A 772 26.55 47.82 -0.77
CA ARG A 772 27.24 47.67 -2.05
C ARG A 772 26.35 46.94 -3.07
N ILE A 773 26.21 47.53 -4.27
CA ILE A 773 25.39 46.96 -5.36
C ILE A 773 26.22 46.39 -6.52
N TYR A 774 27.48 46.78 -6.66
CA TYR A 774 28.37 46.33 -7.75
C TYR A 774 29.25 45.17 -7.31
N GLY A 775 29.49 44.15 -8.14
CA GLY A 775 30.33 42.99 -7.80
C GLY A 775 29.70 41.69 -8.29
N ASN A 776 30.28 40.56 -7.92
CA ASN A 776 29.79 39.24 -8.31
C ASN A 776 28.41 38.89 -7.75
N LYS A 777 27.65 38.15 -8.55
CA LYS A 777 26.44 37.48 -8.09
C LYS A 777 26.87 36.19 -7.38
N GLY A 778 26.73 36.14 -6.06
CA GLY A 778 27.11 34.97 -5.25
C GLY A 778 25.94 34.06 -4.87
N ASP A 779 24.73 34.60 -4.92
CA ASP A 779 23.49 33.95 -4.51
C ASP A 779 22.64 33.67 -5.74
N PHE A 780 22.20 32.42 -5.91
CA PHE A 780 21.53 31.98 -7.13
C PHE A 780 20.19 31.31 -6.88
N ILE A 781 19.30 31.47 -7.85
CA ILE A 781 18.10 30.64 -8.03
C ILE A 781 18.22 30.06 -9.44
N PHE A 782 18.59 28.79 -9.52
CA PHE A 782 18.71 28.06 -10.77
C PHE A 782 17.44 27.25 -11.04
N VAL A 783 17.07 27.19 -12.32
CA VAL A 783 16.05 26.28 -12.86
C VAL A 783 16.62 25.51 -14.05
N PRO A 784 16.09 24.33 -14.41
CA PRO A 784 16.47 23.64 -15.64
C PRO A 784 16.42 24.59 -16.84
N ALA A 785 17.38 24.47 -17.75
CA ALA A 785 17.50 25.38 -18.89
C ALA A 785 16.24 25.43 -19.78
N TRP A 786 15.47 24.34 -19.84
CA TRP A 786 14.21 24.27 -20.58
C TRP A 786 13.06 25.06 -19.94
N LEU A 787 13.20 25.51 -18.69
CA LEU A 787 12.26 26.42 -18.01
C LEU A 787 12.63 27.91 -18.20
N SER A 788 13.62 28.26 -19.01
CA SER A 788 14.06 29.64 -19.15
C SER A 788 12.94 30.60 -19.58
N GLU A 789 12.06 30.16 -20.48
CA GLU A 789 10.93 30.99 -20.96
C GLU A 789 9.79 31.09 -19.93
N GLU A 790 9.84 30.28 -18.87
CA GLU A 790 8.83 30.24 -17.82
C GLU A 790 9.21 31.05 -16.56
N VAL A 791 10.38 31.71 -16.59
CA VAL A 791 10.76 32.69 -15.57
C VAL A 791 9.98 33.98 -15.79
N LEU A 792 9.07 34.29 -14.88
CA LEU A 792 8.14 35.42 -15.01
C LEU A 792 8.67 36.69 -14.35
N GLU A 793 9.27 36.54 -13.17
CA GLU A 793 9.84 37.63 -12.38
C GLU A 793 11.13 37.14 -11.70
N ALA A 794 12.08 38.04 -11.48
CA ALA A 794 13.26 37.80 -10.67
C ALA A 794 13.75 39.13 -10.07
N GLU A 795 14.24 39.12 -8.83
CA GLU A 795 14.69 40.34 -8.16
C GLU A 795 15.89 40.05 -7.23
N ILE A 796 16.80 41.02 -7.10
CA ILE A 796 17.71 41.11 -5.96
C ILE A 796 17.16 42.21 -5.05
N ASN A 797 16.52 41.81 -3.95
CA ASN A 797 15.80 42.72 -3.07
C ASN A 797 16.77 43.55 -2.23
N ARG A 798 16.87 44.85 -2.52
CA ARG A 798 17.80 45.79 -1.87
C ARG A 798 17.25 46.45 -0.61
N TYR A 799 16.22 45.89 0.03
CA TYR A 799 15.55 46.51 1.17
C TYR A 799 16.51 46.88 2.30
N SER A 800 16.32 48.08 2.85
CA SER A 800 16.98 48.54 4.06
C SER A 800 16.04 49.44 4.85
N TYR A 801 16.23 49.47 6.17
CA TYR A 801 15.50 50.36 7.07
C TYR A 801 16.48 51.23 7.84
N GLN A 802 16.41 52.55 7.63
CA GLN A 802 17.30 53.53 8.26
C GLN A 802 18.80 53.21 8.08
N GLY A 803 19.17 52.69 6.90
CA GLY A 803 20.55 52.31 6.58
C GLY A 803 21.00 50.97 7.17
N ARG A 804 20.10 50.21 7.79
CA ARG A 804 20.35 48.85 8.32
C ARG A 804 19.72 47.81 7.40
N TYR A 805 20.40 46.68 7.28
CA TYR A 805 20.02 45.59 6.38
C TYR A 805 19.58 44.36 7.18
N PRO A 806 18.66 43.54 6.63
CA PRO A 806 18.23 42.30 7.27
C PRO A 806 19.35 41.25 7.37
N SER A 807 20.34 41.30 6.47
CA SER A 807 21.52 40.42 6.43
C SER A 807 22.68 41.17 5.77
N ASP A 808 23.88 40.57 5.73
CA ASP A 808 24.99 41.03 4.88
C ASP A 808 24.86 40.57 3.42
N HIS A 809 23.83 39.76 3.13
CA HIS A 809 23.37 39.43 1.79
C HIS A 809 22.00 40.04 1.48
N TYR A 810 21.78 40.36 0.21
CA TYR A 810 20.45 40.65 -0.31
C TYR A 810 19.71 39.36 -0.65
N PRO A 811 18.44 39.20 -0.23
CA PRO A 811 17.64 38.09 -0.71
C PRO A 811 17.39 38.23 -2.22
N SER A 812 17.45 37.10 -2.92
CA SER A 812 16.99 37.02 -4.31
C SER A 812 15.65 36.31 -4.37
N THR A 813 14.76 36.75 -5.26
CA THR A 813 13.46 36.12 -5.50
C THR A 813 13.28 35.78 -6.96
N ALA A 814 12.42 34.81 -7.26
CA ALA A 814 11.97 34.50 -8.60
C ALA A 814 10.54 33.96 -8.60
N LYS A 815 9.78 34.25 -9.66
CA LYS A 815 8.51 33.59 -9.94
C LYS A 815 8.65 32.76 -11.20
N VAL A 816 8.38 31.47 -11.09
CA VAL A 816 8.57 30.54 -12.21
C VAL A 816 7.30 29.74 -12.41
N ARG A 817 6.84 29.66 -13.66
CA ARG A 817 5.74 28.78 -14.04
C ARG A 817 6.28 27.38 -14.28
N ILE A 818 5.66 26.38 -13.67
CA ILE A 818 5.97 24.96 -13.87
C ILE A 818 4.68 24.21 -14.16
N SER A 819 4.75 23.14 -14.94
CA SER A 819 3.59 22.31 -15.28
C SER A 819 3.85 20.87 -14.89
N ALA A 820 2.79 20.07 -14.79
CA ALA A 820 2.94 18.64 -14.57
C ALA A 820 3.65 18.04 -15.79
N ASN A 821 4.65 17.20 -15.57
CA ASN A 821 5.27 16.49 -16.67
C ASN A 821 4.26 15.51 -17.26
N THR A 822 3.85 15.76 -18.49
CA THR A 822 3.12 14.81 -19.32
C THR A 822 4.10 13.80 -19.90
N GLN A 823 4.44 12.76 -19.15
CA GLN A 823 4.97 11.52 -19.72
C GLN A 823 4.16 10.32 -19.25
#